data_AF-A0A0F4Z225-F1
#
_entry.id   AF-A0A0F4Z225-F1
#
_cell.length_a   1.000
_cell.length_b   1.000
_cell.length_c   1.000
_cell.angle_alpha   90.00
_cell.angle_beta   90.00
_cell.angle_gamma   90.00
#
_symmetry.space_group_name_H-M   'P 1'
#
loop_
_entity.id
_entity.type
_entity.pdbx_description
1 polymer ?
#
loop_
_entity_poly.entity_id
_entity_poly.type
_entity_poly.pdbx_seq_one_letter_code
_entity_poly.pdbx_strand_id
1 'polypeptide(L)'
;MPPGAALWRSLRAHQVYGANTDVGKTIASTVLCRALDRRDRHRVGFLKPVATGPLDEADDRHIERFAPGVRTQCLFRFGEPVSPHMAAQQAPPDDEVRSAVHRTLASWAAAGLRHALVETAGGVHSPGPNGNSQADLYRPLRLPVVLVADARLGGISASIAAFESLLVRGYDVHSVLLFQDDYYRNHEYLQAFFQKRQIPLLAFPRPPARPAVADASARARDEEAMFAYYDDVARRSDVEGLVETLATKSAERLEQLESMARRAHEAIWYPFTQHQGMEAKDITVIESAHDDYFQTFRADAGPEDSLLQSTFDGSASWWTQGLGHGNPDLSLTAAYAAGRYGHVMFAGAVHEPALALAELLISSLGNPRLRKVFYSDNGSTGMEVAVKMGLRAACSRYGWDASRDEIKILGLKGSYHGDTIGVMDCSEPSTYNKKVEWYRGRGFWFDFPQVKMVQGIWRVEVPDSLREELGPDLEFSSLDAIFDLDERQASDAARWYRAYIKRTLQELVQKGYKFGALIMEPVILGAGGMLFADPLFQQSLALVVRENPQLFGDAPAPSSPTSWSGLPVICDEVFTGLYRLGRRTSSSFLGLDPDISVHAKLLTGGLVPLCTTLASNEIFAAFSSPEKSDALLHGHSYTAHAVGCKVAETSLRTMMEMERDGFWDACRKDWSASQGSNGIWSSWSQDLVRELSFAPSVEGVFALGSVLSITLRDQTGGGYTSTAAKGLQQKLSEGLLSCGYESHCTELRCQPAAHRDHLTMDLIELYFYASGRVRSSGSEVSKQNQKSISSDSDNPSPRSGDPSYTTPASGISFLSIDETWSRPQSLQLLYTMALPLTSVARSVLRRCYGTVQASTATASAPWTSRIPPVLQDATAARAPRTNWTREEIQQIYDTPLSELTHAAATVHRRFHDPAAIQMCTLMNIKTGGCSEDCSYCAQSSRYNTGLKPTKLSPVDEVLAAARIAKQNGSTRFCMGAAWRDMRGRKTSLRNIKEMVAGVRAMGMEVCVTLGMIDDAQAKELKDAGLTAYNHNLDTSREFYPSIITSRTYDERLQTLRHVRDAGINVCSGGIVGLGEADSDRVGLLHTVATLPQHPESFPVNALVPIKGTPLGDRKMIPFDRLLRMIATARIVLPATIVRLAAGRVNLTEEQQVACFMAGANAVFTGEKMLTTDCNGWDQDHAMFQRWGFYPMKSFERPVVQAETETAGASAGASAGTEPASTGAEAAAAAS
;
A
#
# COMPACT_ATOMS: atom_id res chain seq x y z
N MET A 1 7.85 -29.12 1.57
CA MET A 1 6.73 -28.88 0.64
C MET A 1 5.46 -28.60 1.43
N PRO A 2 4.82 -27.43 1.25
CA PRO A 2 3.47 -27.21 1.76
C PRO A 2 2.46 -28.09 1.01
N PRO A 3 1.32 -28.46 1.62
CA PRO A 3 0.27 -29.20 0.92
C PRO A 3 -0.30 -28.37 -0.24
N GLY A 4 -0.80 -29.06 -1.27
CA GLY A 4 -1.57 -28.41 -2.33
C GLY A 4 -2.88 -27.83 -1.80
N ALA A 5 -3.49 -26.94 -2.58
CA ALA A 5 -4.85 -26.49 -2.36
C ALA A 5 -5.82 -27.69 -2.39
N ALA A 6 -6.83 -27.65 -1.52
CA ALA A 6 -7.67 -28.79 -1.20
C ALA A 6 -8.83 -28.91 -2.21
N LEU A 7 -8.67 -29.77 -3.23
CA LEU A 7 -9.67 -30.00 -4.28
C LEU A 7 -9.65 -31.44 -4.78
N TRP A 8 -10.79 -32.14 -4.72
CA TRP A 8 -10.96 -33.52 -5.20
C TRP A 8 -12.16 -33.64 -6.14
N ARG A 9 -12.18 -34.71 -6.95
CA ARG A 9 -13.37 -35.09 -7.74
C ARG A 9 -14.48 -35.67 -6.87
N SER A 10 -14.10 -36.48 -5.88
CA SER A 10 -15.03 -37.21 -4.99
C SER A 10 -15.58 -36.34 -3.85
N LEU A 11 -14.77 -35.42 -3.30
CA LEU A 11 -15.08 -34.66 -2.08
C LEU A 11 -15.22 -33.14 -2.33
N ARG A 12 -16.39 -32.59 -1.97
CA ARG A 12 -16.69 -31.15 -1.95
C ARG A 12 -16.43 -30.59 -0.55
N ALA A 13 -15.30 -29.92 -0.35
CA ALA A 13 -14.94 -29.30 0.92
C ALA A 13 -15.25 -27.80 0.91
N HIS A 14 -15.89 -27.29 1.96
CA HIS A 14 -16.19 -25.88 2.18
C HIS A 14 -15.67 -25.42 3.55
N GLN A 15 -15.05 -24.25 3.60
CA GLN A 15 -14.58 -23.63 4.84
C GLN A 15 -15.69 -22.75 5.42
N VAL A 16 -16.08 -22.98 6.68
CA VAL A 16 -17.09 -22.19 7.38
C VAL A 16 -16.40 -21.11 8.23
N TYR A 17 -16.53 -19.85 7.81
CA TYR A 17 -16.07 -18.68 8.54
C TYR A 17 -17.23 -17.97 9.25
N GLY A 18 -16.94 -17.26 10.34
CA GLY A 18 -17.87 -16.33 10.98
C GLY A 18 -17.44 -14.89 10.76
N ALA A 19 -18.41 -13.98 10.62
CA ALA A 19 -18.15 -12.53 10.65
C ALA A 19 -17.57 -12.09 12.01
N ASN A 20 -17.96 -12.77 13.09
CA ASN A 20 -17.45 -12.56 14.44
C ASN A 20 -17.54 -13.87 15.25
N THR A 21 -17.15 -13.84 16.52
CA THR A 21 -17.57 -14.87 17.49
C THR A 21 -19.07 -14.78 17.77
N ASP A 22 -19.66 -15.88 18.24
CA ASP A 22 -21.07 -15.97 18.65
C ASP A 22 -22.08 -15.54 17.55
N VAL A 23 -21.73 -15.72 16.28
CA VAL A 23 -22.65 -15.58 15.12
C VAL A 23 -23.42 -16.88 14.81
N GLY A 24 -23.29 -17.91 15.66
CA GLY A 24 -23.95 -19.21 15.46
C GLY A 24 -23.32 -20.12 14.40
N LYS A 25 -21.99 -20.07 14.19
CA LYS A 25 -21.27 -20.96 13.24
C LYS A 25 -21.67 -22.43 13.38
N THR A 26 -21.52 -22.99 14.58
CA THR A 26 -21.79 -24.40 14.88
C THR A 26 -23.24 -24.79 14.60
N ILE A 27 -24.19 -23.87 14.85
CA ILE A 27 -25.62 -24.05 14.56
C ILE A 27 -25.83 -24.10 13.04
N ALA A 28 -25.24 -23.18 12.29
CA ALA A 28 -25.28 -23.13 10.83
C ALA A 28 -24.62 -24.39 10.19
N SER A 29 -23.46 -24.80 10.69
CA SER A 29 -22.78 -26.04 10.32
C SER A 29 -23.66 -27.26 10.59
N THR A 30 -24.35 -27.33 11.74
CA THR A 30 -25.27 -28.43 12.07
C THR A 30 -26.42 -28.53 11.08
N VAL A 31 -27.05 -27.40 10.72
CA VAL A 31 -28.13 -27.35 9.72
C VAL A 31 -27.65 -27.86 8.36
N LEU A 32 -26.50 -27.37 7.87
CA LEU A 32 -25.93 -27.81 6.61
C LEU A 32 -25.54 -29.30 6.64
N CYS A 33 -24.88 -29.74 7.72
CA CYS A 33 -24.51 -31.14 7.94
C CYS A 33 -25.72 -32.08 7.83
N ARG A 34 -26.85 -31.74 8.47
CA ARG A 34 -28.09 -32.52 8.35
C ARG A 34 -28.69 -32.46 6.95
N ALA A 35 -28.75 -31.29 6.31
CA ALA A 35 -29.30 -31.16 4.96
C ALA A 35 -28.50 -32.00 3.93
N LEU A 36 -27.16 -32.01 4.06
CA LEU A 36 -26.26 -32.84 3.26
C LEU A 36 -26.42 -34.34 3.55
N ASP A 37 -26.51 -34.72 4.83
CA ASP A 37 -26.61 -36.13 5.24
C ASP A 37 -27.96 -36.75 4.82
N ARG A 38 -29.04 -35.97 4.84
CA ARG A 38 -30.35 -36.38 4.29
C ARG A 38 -30.27 -36.78 2.81
N ARG A 39 -29.38 -36.15 2.03
CA ARG A 39 -29.18 -36.38 0.60
C ARG A 39 -28.20 -37.51 0.29
N ASP A 40 -27.02 -37.48 0.90
CA ASP A 40 -25.90 -38.37 0.55
C ASP A 40 -25.57 -39.44 1.61
N ARG A 41 -26.32 -39.48 2.74
CA ARG A 41 -26.34 -40.49 3.83
C ARG A 41 -25.00 -41.12 4.22
N HIS A 42 -24.47 -40.72 5.37
CA HIS A 42 -23.20 -41.18 5.96
C HIS A 42 -21.95 -40.84 5.11
N ARG A 43 -22.07 -39.87 4.20
CA ARG A 43 -20.99 -39.39 3.32
C ARG A 43 -20.64 -37.92 3.57
N VAL A 44 -20.91 -37.42 4.77
CA VAL A 44 -20.67 -36.03 5.17
C VAL A 44 -19.66 -36.00 6.32
N GLY A 45 -18.69 -35.09 6.23
CA GLY A 45 -17.69 -34.84 7.26
C GLY A 45 -17.80 -33.44 7.86
N PHE A 46 -17.51 -33.31 9.15
CA PHE A 46 -17.35 -32.04 9.86
C PHE A 46 -15.97 -32.02 10.54
N LEU A 47 -15.12 -31.10 10.10
CA LEU A 47 -13.75 -30.95 10.57
C LEU A 47 -13.63 -29.65 11.36
N LYS A 48 -13.17 -29.76 12.61
CA LYS A 48 -12.79 -28.61 13.44
C LYS A 48 -11.26 -28.60 13.58
N PRO A 49 -10.52 -27.80 12.80
CA PRO A 49 -9.06 -27.82 12.88
C PRO A 49 -8.55 -27.36 14.25
N VAL A 50 -9.15 -26.31 14.81
CA VAL A 50 -8.75 -25.73 16.10
C VAL A 50 -10.00 -25.48 16.95
N ALA A 51 -9.99 -25.97 18.19
CA ALA A 51 -11.03 -25.77 19.20
C ALA A 51 -10.45 -25.32 20.55
N THR A 52 -11.23 -24.54 21.29
CA THR A 52 -10.85 -23.92 22.57
C THR A 52 -12.02 -24.02 23.55
N GLY A 53 -11.76 -24.37 24.81
CA GLY A 53 -12.78 -24.49 25.86
C GLY A 53 -13.12 -25.94 26.26
N PRO A 54 -14.15 -26.12 27.10
CA PRO A 54 -14.43 -27.39 27.75
C PRO A 54 -15.05 -28.43 26.80
N LEU A 55 -14.93 -29.71 27.18
CA LEU A 55 -15.29 -30.85 26.31
C LEU A 55 -16.80 -31.01 26.10
N ASP A 56 -17.66 -30.44 26.93
CA ASP A 56 -19.12 -30.53 26.85
C ASP A 56 -19.75 -29.44 25.95
N GLU A 57 -19.03 -28.35 25.73
CA GLU A 57 -19.37 -27.26 24.78
C GLU A 57 -18.70 -27.41 23.41
N ALA A 58 -17.98 -28.50 23.17
CA ALA A 58 -17.16 -28.67 21.98
C ALA A 58 -17.98 -28.84 20.68
N ASP A 59 -17.60 -28.08 19.65
CA ASP A 59 -18.29 -28.01 18.35
C ASP A 59 -18.45 -29.37 17.67
N ASP A 60 -17.42 -30.23 17.71
CA ASP A 60 -17.47 -31.56 17.10
C ASP A 60 -18.46 -32.49 17.80
N ARG A 61 -18.48 -32.47 19.14
CA ARG A 61 -19.45 -33.24 19.94
C ARG A 61 -20.88 -32.69 19.88
N HIS A 62 -21.03 -31.41 19.60
CA HIS A 62 -22.34 -30.82 19.28
C HIS A 62 -22.86 -31.38 17.95
N ILE A 63 -22.02 -31.44 16.92
CA ILE A 63 -22.37 -32.06 15.62
C ILE A 63 -22.67 -33.56 15.78
N GLU A 64 -21.88 -34.31 16.56
CA GLU A 64 -22.18 -35.73 16.86
C GLU A 64 -23.57 -35.93 17.48
N ARG A 65 -23.94 -35.07 18.42
CA ARG A 65 -25.23 -35.15 19.14
C ARG A 65 -26.42 -34.83 18.23
N PHE A 66 -26.29 -33.82 17.38
CA PHE A 66 -27.40 -33.29 16.58
C PHE A 66 -27.39 -33.70 15.10
N ALA A 67 -26.33 -34.36 14.62
CA ALA A 67 -26.22 -34.90 13.27
C ALA A 67 -25.46 -36.25 13.27
N PRO A 68 -25.99 -37.30 13.94
CA PRO A 68 -25.26 -38.54 14.20
C PRO A 68 -24.89 -39.37 12.96
N GLY A 69 -25.38 -39.01 11.77
CA GLY A 69 -24.93 -39.61 10.50
C GLY A 69 -23.62 -39.03 9.96
N VAL A 70 -23.14 -37.92 10.53
CA VAL A 70 -21.98 -37.15 10.05
C VAL A 70 -20.70 -37.58 10.76
N ARG A 71 -19.62 -37.75 10.00
CA ARG A 71 -18.28 -38.06 10.55
C ARG A 71 -17.63 -36.78 11.08
N THR A 72 -17.34 -36.75 12.36
CA THR A 72 -16.73 -35.60 13.06
C THR A 72 -15.25 -35.83 13.34
N GLN A 73 -14.46 -34.75 13.36
CA GLN A 73 -13.08 -34.78 13.84
C GLN A 73 -12.61 -33.40 14.31
N CYS A 74 -11.98 -33.33 15.48
CA CYS A 74 -11.23 -32.18 15.95
C CYS A 74 -9.72 -32.48 15.87
N LEU A 75 -8.91 -31.58 15.30
CA LEU A 75 -7.46 -31.83 15.13
C LEU A 75 -6.65 -31.33 16.33
N PHE A 76 -6.79 -30.05 16.69
CA PHE A 76 -6.08 -29.41 17.80
C PHE A 76 -7.08 -28.83 18.79
N ARG A 77 -6.93 -29.17 20.09
CA ARG A 77 -7.86 -28.76 21.14
C ARG A 77 -7.10 -28.20 22.35
N PHE A 78 -7.54 -27.05 22.82
CA PHE A 78 -6.99 -26.38 24.01
C PHE A 78 -8.11 -26.20 25.05
N GLY A 79 -7.80 -26.44 26.33
CA GLY A 79 -8.84 -26.52 27.37
C GLY A 79 -9.40 -25.17 27.85
N GLU A 80 -8.67 -24.07 27.63
CA GLU A 80 -9.08 -22.74 28.08
C GLU A 80 -10.09 -22.09 27.10
N PRO A 81 -11.23 -21.55 27.57
CA PRO A 81 -12.27 -20.94 26.71
C PRO A 81 -11.91 -19.51 26.29
N VAL A 82 -10.74 -19.34 25.67
CA VAL A 82 -10.20 -18.09 25.13
C VAL A 82 -9.78 -18.28 23.68
N SER A 83 -9.40 -17.19 22.99
CA SER A 83 -8.94 -17.31 21.59
C SER A 83 -7.70 -18.21 21.44
N PRO A 84 -7.51 -18.92 20.31
CA PRO A 84 -6.49 -19.95 20.16
C PRO A 84 -5.06 -19.54 20.56
N HIS A 85 -4.62 -18.33 20.21
CA HIS A 85 -3.27 -17.85 20.55
C HIS A 85 -3.01 -17.66 22.06
N MET A 86 -4.06 -17.54 22.88
CA MET A 86 -3.95 -17.49 24.34
C MET A 86 -4.02 -18.89 24.95
N ALA A 87 -4.88 -19.76 24.41
CA ALA A 87 -5.08 -21.11 24.92
C ALA A 87 -3.91 -22.06 24.57
N ALA A 88 -3.14 -21.76 23.53
CA ALA A 88 -2.01 -22.55 23.07
C ALA A 88 -0.71 -22.21 23.83
N GLN A 89 -0.43 -22.91 24.93
CA GLN A 89 0.84 -22.80 25.67
C GLN A 89 2.06 -23.20 24.81
N GLN A 90 1.88 -24.19 23.95
CA GLN A 90 2.81 -24.56 22.88
C GLN A 90 1.98 -24.68 21.60
N ALA A 91 2.11 -23.71 20.71
CA ALA A 91 1.32 -23.65 19.50
C ALA A 91 1.90 -24.55 18.39
N PRO A 92 1.08 -25.35 17.68
CA PRO A 92 1.52 -26.11 16.52
C PRO A 92 1.80 -25.14 15.34
N PRO A 93 2.91 -25.28 14.59
CA PRO A 93 3.20 -24.45 13.43
C PRO A 93 2.07 -24.45 12.39
N ASP A 94 1.91 -23.34 11.67
CA ASP A 94 0.83 -23.16 10.69
C ASP A 94 0.81 -24.27 9.62
N ASP A 95 1.99 -24.73 9.16
CA ASP A 95 2.12 -25.86 8.24
C ASP A 95 1.68 -27.20 8.83
N GLU A 96 1.83 -27.42 10.13
CA GLU A 96 1.35 -28.62 10.79
C GLU A 96 -0.19 -28.64 10.76
N VAL A 97 -0.82 -27.50 11.08
CA VAL A 97 -2.27 -27.32 11.04
C VAL A 97 -2.80 -27.51 9.62
N ARG A 98 -2.21 -26.84 8.63
CA ARG A 98 -2.57 -27.00 7.20
C ARG A 98 -2.44 -28.44 6.73
N SER A 99 -1.32 -29.08 7.03
CA SER A 99 -1.04 -30.46 6.60
C SER A 99 -1.99 -31.46 7.28
N ALA A 100 -2.35 -31.24 8.55
CA ALA A 100 -3.32 -32.09 9.25
C ALA A 100 -4.74 -31.96 8.64
N VAL A 101 -5.16 -30.74 8.26
CA VAL A 101 -6.42 -30.53 7.53
C VAL A 101 -6.40 -31.23 6.18
N HIS A 102 -5.36 -31.01 5.35
CA HIS A 102 -5.25 -31.63 4.04
C HIS A 102 -5.23 -33.16 4.11
N ARG A 103 -4.44 -33.76 5.01
CA ARG A 103 -4.40 -35.23 5.22
C ARG A 103 -5.76 -35.80 5.62
N THR A 104 -6.51 -35.08 6.46
CA THR A 104 -7.85 -35.52 6.90
C THR A 104 -8.85 -35.49 5.74
N LEU A 105 -8.85 -34.41 4.95
CA LEU A 105 -9.72 -34.30 3.76
C LEU A 105 -9.37 -35.35 2.70
N ALA A 106 -8.09 -35.59 2.43
CA ALA A 106 -7.64 -36.67 1.52
C ALA A 106 -8.09 -38.06 2.01
N SER A 107 -7.95 -38.34 3.32
CA SER A 107 -8.46 -39.58 3.93
C SER A 107 -9.98 -39.71 3.83
N TRP A 108 -10.72 -38.61 3.84
CA TRP A 108 -12.17 -38.61 3.71
C TRP A 108 -12.64 -38.80 2.26
N ALA A 109 -11.94 -38.20 1.30
CA ALA A 109 -12.14 -38.46 -0.13
C ALA A 109 -11.98 -39.97 -0.42
N ALA A 110 -10.82 -40.54 -0.07
CA ALA A 110 -10.55 -41.98 -0.22
C ALA A 110 -11.50 -42.90 0.57
N ALA A 111 -12.16 -42.40 1.62
CA ALA A 111 -13.20 -43.13 2.36
C ALA A 111 -14.61 -42.98 1.75
N GLY A 112 -14.75 -42.32 0.60
CA GLY A 112 -16.01 -42.16 -0.13
C GLY A 112 -16.97 -41.09 0.41
N LEU A 113 -16.49 -40.17 1.26
CA LEU A 113 -17.24 -38.98 1.66
C LEU A 113 -17.37 -38.03 0.47
N ARG A 114 -18.52 -37.36 0.37
CA ARG A 114 -18.88 -36.46 -0.73
C ARG A 114 -18.86 -35.00 -0.35
N HIS A 115 -19.03 -34.69 0.93
CA HIS A 115 -19.05 -33.32 1.44
C HIS A 115 -18.23 -33.21 2.72
N ALA A 116 -17.52 -32.10 2.90
CA ALA A 116 -16.84 -31.76 4.14
C ALA A 116 -17.06 -30.29 4.50
N LEU A 117 -17.45 -30.01 5.74
CA LEU A 117 -17.44 -28.66 6.30
C LEU A 117 -16.22 -28.52 7.21
N VAL A 118 -15.38 -27.52 6.97
CA VAL A 118 -14.20 -27.21 7.78
C VAL A 118 -14.46 -25.93 8.54
N GLU A 119 -14.77 -26.00 9.82
CA GLU A 119 -15.20 -24.84 10.60
C GLU A 119 -14.03 -24.15 11.31
N THR A 120 -13.93 -22.82 11.19
CA THR A 120 -12.89 -22.04 11.85
C THR A 120 -13.23 -21.73 13.33
N ALA A 121 -12.24 -21.22 14.07
CA ALA A 121 -12.46 -20.65 15.41
C ALA A 121 -12.79 -19.15 15.29
N GLY A 122 -13.58 -18.58 16.22
CA GLY A 122 -13.85 -17.13 16.23
C GLY A 122 -14.44 -16.58 14.92
N GLY A 123 -13.91 -15.44 14.44
CA GLY A 123 -14.22 -14.85 13.13
C GLY A 123 -13.01 -14.81 12.18
N VAL A 124 -13.18 -14.21 10.99
CA VAL A 124 -12.17 -14.19 9.89
C VAL A 124 -10.75 -13.83 10.33
N HIS A 125 -10.59 -12.76 11.11
CA HIS A 125 -9.29 -12.32 11.65
C HIS A 125 -9.03 -12.73 13.10
N SER A 126 -9.82 -13.65 13.67
CA SER A 126 -9.45 -14.22 14.97
C SER A 126 -8.12 -14.96 14.84
N PRO A 127 -7.18 -14.76 15.76
CA PRO A 127 -5.85 -15.36 15.69
C PRO A 127 -5.92 -16.87 15.86
N GLY A 128 -5.22 -17.60 15.00
CA GLY A 128 -4.93 -19.03 15.16
C GLY A 128 -3.92 -19.30 16.29
N PRO A 129 -3.49 -20.55 16.49
CA PRO A 129 -2.62 -20.91 17.61
C PRO A 129 -1.31 -20.10 17.68
N ASN A 130 -0.69 -19.78 16.55
CA ASN A 130 0.54 -18.99 16.48
C ASN A 130 0.33 -17.45 16.50
N GLY A 131 -0.90 -16.97 16.69
CA GLY A 131 -1.24 -15.54 16.63
C GLY A 131 -1.56 -15.01 15.23
N ASN A 132 -1.16 -15.71 14.17
CA ASN A 132 -1.50 -15.34 12.78
C ASN A 132 -3.02 -15.34 12.55
N SER A 133 -3.53 -14.42 11.72
CA SER A 133 -4.97 -14.37 11.40
C SER A 133 -5.39 -15.63 10.65
N GLN A 134 -6.54 -16.21 10.99
CA GLN A 134 -6.99 -17.48 10.40
C GLN A 134 -7.22 -17.39 8.88
N ALA A 135 -7.60 -16.21 8.38
CA ALA A 135 -7.70 -15.96 6.94
C ALA A 135 -6.36 -16.17 6.21
N ASP A 136 -5.24 -15.93 6.88
CA ASP A 136 -3.89 -16.11 6.33
C ASP A 136 -3.41 -17.56 6.56
N LEU A 137 -3.63 -18.13 7.75
CA LEU A 137 -3.32 -19.53 8.09
C LEU A 137 -3.83 -20.54 7.05
N TYR A 138 -5.11 -20.43 6.66
CA TYR A 138 -5.77 -21.37 5.74
C TYR A 138 -5.64 -20.99 4.25
N ARG A 139 -4.97 -19.87 3.92
CA ARG A 139 -4.89 -19.38 2.54
C ARG A 139 -4.25 -20.36 1.54
N PRO A 140 -3.23 -21.17 1.91
CA PRO A 140 -2.70 -22.21 1.01
C PRO A 140 -3.72 -23.30 0.65
N LEU A 141 -4.67 -23.62 1.54
CA LEU A 141 -5.67 -24.66 1.28
C LEU A 141 -6.75 -24.21 0.28
N ARG A 142 -6.99 -22.89 0.17
CA ARG A 142 -7.93 -22.25 -0.78
C ARG A 142 -9.25 -23.01 -0.96
N LEU A 143 -9.86 -23.37 0.18
CA LEU A 143 -11.21 -23.91 0.24
C LEU A 143 -12.24 -22.81 -0.03
N PRO A 144 -13.31 -23.08 -0.79
CA PRO A 144 -14.40 -22.13 -0.99
C PRO A 144 -15.15 -21.89 0.33
N VAL A 145 -15.60 -20.66 0.56
CA VAL A 145 -16.10 -20.20 1.86
C VAL A 145 -17.61 -20.15 1.94
N VAL A 146 -18.15 -20.61 3.06
CA VAL A 146 -19.49 -20.28 3.58
C VAL A 146 -19.30 -19.30 4.74
N LEU A 147 -19.82 -18.07 4.61
CA LEU A 147 -19.68 -17.03 5.62
C LEU A 147 -20.95 -16.92 6.49
N VAL A 148 -20.81 -17.11 7.79
CA VAL A 148 -21.90 -16.87 8.76
C VAL A 148 -21.84 -15.42 9.22
N ALA A 149 -22.77 -14.62 8.71
CA ALA A 149 -22.95 -13.20 8.98
C ALA A 149 -23.62 -12.95 10.34
N ASP A 150 -23.46 -11.72 10.86
CA ASP A 150 -23.95 -11.32 12.18
C ASP A 150 -25.34 -10.65 12.09
N ALA A 151 -26.31 -11.23 12.81
CA ALA A 151 -27.70 -10.78 12.87
C ALA A 151 -27.92 -9.59 13.83
N ARG A 152 -26.97 -9.30 14.71
CA ARG A 152 -27.09 -8.31 15.79
C ARG A 152 -26.89 -6.88 15.28
N LEU A 153 -27.10 -5.89 16.15
CA LEU A 153 -26.79 -4.48 15.87
C LEU A 153 -25.32 -4.32 15.45
N GLY A 154 -25.07 -3.57 14.37
CA GLY A 154 -23.74 -3.43 13.75
C GLY A 154 -23.31 -4.61 12.87
N GLY A 155 -24.07 -5.72 12.89
CA GLY A 155 -23.73 -6.96 12.19
C GLY A 155 -23.66 -6.85 10.66
N ILE A 156 -24.39 -5.92 10.05
CA ILE A 156 -24.25 -5.58 8.62
C ILE A 156 -22.81 -5.18 8.29
N SER A 157 -22.24 -4.26 9.06
CA SER A 157 -20.87 -3.75 8.83
C SER A 157 -19.83 -4.84 9.08
N ALA A 158 -19.96 -5.58 10.19
CA ALA A 158 -19.06 -6.68 10.51
C ALA A 158 -19.07 -7.78 9.42
N SER A 159 -20.24 -8.08 8.85
CA SER A 159 -20.38 -9.11 7.81
C SER A 159 -19.81 -8.69 6.46
N ILE A 160 -19.96 -7.41 6.09
CA ILE A 160 -19.35 -6.86 4.87
C ILE A 160 -17.83 -6.79 5.01
N ALA A 161 -17.32 -6.29 6.14
CA ALA A 161 -15.89 -6.25 6.41
C ALA A 161 -15.25 -7.66 6.39
N ALA A 162 -15.91 -8.65 7.02
CA ALA A 162 -15.46 -10.04 6.99
C ALA A 162 -15.43 -10.63 5.56
N PHE A 163 -16.43 -10.30 4.73
CA PHE A 163 -16.46 -10.69 3.32
C PHE A 163 -15.33 -10.04 2.52
N GLU A 164 -15.11 -8.73 2.66
CA GLU A 164 -14.06 -7.99 1.94
C GLU A 164 -12.65 -8.45 2.36
N SER A 165 -12.46 -8.75 3.65
CA SER A 165 -11.23 -9.34 4.20
C SER A 165 -10.88 -10.71 3.62
N LEU A 166 -11.88 -11.53 3.30
CA LEU A 166 -11.71 -12.82 2.61
C LEU A 166 -11.41 -12.60 1.12
N LEU A 167 -12.13 -11.68 0.47
CA LEU A 167 -11.98 -11.38 -0.95
C LEU A 167 -10.59 -10.82 -1.29
N VAL A 168 -10.05 -9.88 -0.50
CA VAL A 168 -8.71 -9.31 -0.72
C VAL A 168 -7.58 -10.33 -0.52
N ARG A 169 -7.85 -11.43 0.19
CA ARG A 169 -6.96 -12.59 0.31
C ARG A 169 -7.14 -13.61 -0.81
N GLY A 170 -8.12 -13.42 -1.69
CA GLY A 170 -8.39 -14.29 -2.82
C GLY A 170 -9.19 -15.56 -2.48
N TYR A 171 -10.05 -15.53 -1.45
CA TYR A 171 -11.04 -16.58 -1.21
C TYR A 171 -12.32 -16.37 -2.03
N ASP A 172 -12.86 -17.46 -2.55
CA ASP A 172 -14.16 -17.50 -3.19
C ASP A 172 -15.28 -17.73 -2.16
N VAL A 173 -16.11 -16.71 -1.88
CA VAL A 173 -17.26 -16.85 -0.97
C VAL A 173 -18.47 -17.37 -1.74
N HIS A 174 -18.78 -18.66 -1.55
CA HIS A 174 -19.84 -19.35 -2.28
C HIS A 174 -21.24 -18.97 -1.78
N SER A 175 -21.41 -18.70 -0.48
CA SER A 175 -22.69 -18.32 0.14
C SER A 175 -22.52 -17.58 1.46
N VAL A 176 -23.59 -16.89 1.88
CA VAL A 176 -23.69 -16.23 3.19
C VAL A 176 -24.89 -16.78 3.96
N LEU A 177 -24.71 -17.06 5.24
CA LEU A 177 -25.74 -17.53 6.16
C LEU A 177 -25.97 -16.50 7.26
N LEU A 178 -27.21 -16.31 7.69
CA LEU A 178 -27.55 -15.39 8.79
C LEU A 178 -28.79 -15.90 9.53
N PHE A 179 -28.90 -15.61 10.82
CA PHE A 179 -30.13 -15.85 11.59
C PHE A 179 -31.08 -14.65 11.44
N GLN A 180 -32.37 -14.94 11.24
CA GLN A 180 -33.42 -13.94 11.14
C GLN A 180 -33.51 -13.12 12.43
N ASP A 181 -33.85 -11.86 12.26
CA ASP A 181 -33.97 -10.90 13.35
C ASP A 181 -35.09 -9.95 12.97
N ASP A 182 -36.26 -10.12 13.59
CA ASP A 182 -37.46 -9.32 13.24
C ASP A 182 -37.31 -7.84 13.63
N TYR A 183 -36.36 -7.53 14.52
CA TYR A 183 -36.10 -6.18 15.00
C TYR A 183 -35.02 -5.46 14.15
N TYR A 184 -33.84 -6.07 14.00
CA TYR A 184 -32.74 -5.46 13.23
C TYR A 184 -32.86 -5.68 11.72
N ARG A 185 -33.48 -6.79 11.28
CA ARG A 185 -33.75 -7.13 9.87
C ARG A 185 -32.51 -7.10 8.95
N ASN A 186 -31.31 -7.35 9.52
CA ASN A 186 -30.03 -7.40 8.79
C ASN A 186 -30.07 -8.30 7.54
N HIS A 187 -30.87 -9.37 7.56
CA HIS A 187 -31.05 -10.29 6.43
C HIS A 187 -31.55 -9.57 5.17
N GLU A 188 -32.50 -8.65 5.27
CA GLU A 188 -33.09 -7.97 4.10
C GLU A 188 -32.05 -7.11 3.37
N TYR A 189 -31.27 -6.32 4.13
CA TYR A 189 -30.21 -5.48 3.58
C TYR A 189 -29.08 -6.33 2.99
N LEU A 190 -28.60 -7.33 3.73
CA LEU A 190 -27.49 -8.17 3.28
C LEU A 190 -27.88 -9.05 2.09
N GLN A 191 -29.13 -9.53 2.01
CA GLN A 191 -29.65 -10.26 0.84
C GLN A 191 -29.53 -9.40 -0.42
N ALA A 192 -30.00 -8.15 -0.39
CA ALA A 192 -29.86 -7.23 -1.52
C ALA A 192 -28.39 -6.87 -1.84
N PHE A 193 -27.51 -6.82 -0.83
CA PHE A 193 -26.08 -6.55 -1.01
C PHE A 193 -25.33 -7.71 -1.69
N PHE A 194 -25.59 -8.95 -1.29
CA PHE A 194 -24.93 -10.15 -1.82
C PHE A 194 -25.54 -10.64 -3.13
N GLN A 195 -26.85 -10.44 -3.36
CA GLN A 195 -27.50 -10.73 -4.64
C GLN A 195 -26.85 -9.95 -5.80
N LYS A 196 -26.50 -8.67 -5.59
CA LYS A 196 -25.76 -7.83 -6.56
C LYS A 196 -24.37 -8.38 -6.92
N ARG A 197 -23.83 -9.29 -6.11
CA ARG A 197 -22.53 -9.96 -6.28
C ARG A 197 -22.66 -11.43 -6.69
N GLN A 198 -23.87 -11.90 -7.02
CA GLN A 198 -24.15 -13.31 -7.37
C GLN A 198 -23.75 -14.30 -6.26
N ILE A 199 -23.83 -13.86 -5.00
CA ILE A 199 -23.64 -14.68 -3.80
C ILE A 199 -25.01 -14.89 -3.15
N PRO A 200 -25.50 -16.13 -3.02
CA PRO A 200 -26.74 -16.40 -2.31
C PRO A 200 -26.57 -16.09 -0.82
N LEU A 201 -27.54 -15.37 -0.25
CA LEU A 201 -27.71 -15.25 1.20
C LEU A 201 -28.95 -16.01 1.63
N LEU A 202 -28.81 -16.81 2.69
CA LEU A 202 -29.89 -17.58 3.29
C LEU A 202 -30.12 -17.15 4.74
N ALA A 203 -31.38 -16.89 5.10
CA ALA A 203 -31.79 -16.45 6.41
C ALA A 203 -32.50 -17.58 7.18
N PHE A 204 -31.81 -18.19 8.14
CA PHE A 204 -32.38 -19.21 9.03
C PHE A 204 -33.32 -18.58 10.06
N PRO A 205 -34.38 -19.27 10.52
CA PRO A 205 -35.12 -18.81 11.69
C PRO A 205 -34.21 -18.83 12.92
N ARG A 206 -34.53 -18.09 13.98
CA ARG A 206 -33.73 -18.13 15.22
C ARG A 206 -33.78 -19.52 15.86
N PRO A 207 -32.67 -20.02 16.45
CA PRO A 207 -32.73 -21.19 17.32
C PRO A 207 -33.62 -20.92 18.54
N PRO A 208 -34.23 -21.95 19.14
CA PRO A 208 -35.03 -21.80 20.35
C PRO A 208 -34.20 -21.22 21.50
N ALA A 209 -34.84 -20.41 22.35
CA ALA A 209 -34.20 -19.86 23.53
C ALA A 209 -33.92 -20.97 24.56
N ARG A 210 -32.72 -20.95 25.17
CA ARG A 210 -32.36 -21.88 26.25
C ARG A 210 -33.39 -21.79 27.40
N PRO A 211 -33.79 -22.90 28.03
CA PRO A 211 -34.73 -22.91 29.15
C PRO A 211 -34.29 -21.96 30.28
N ALA A 212 -35.19 -21.05 30.68
CA ALA A 212 -34.91 -20.02 31.69
C ALA A 212 -34.74 -20.57 33.13
N VAL A 213 -35.05 -21.85 33.36
CA VAL A 213 -34.96 -22.51 34.67
C VAL A 213 -34.05 -23.74 34.54
N ALA A 214 -32.95 -23.74 35.28
CA ALA A 214 -32.02 -24.86 35.35
C ALA A 214 -32.53 -25.94 36.32
N ASP A 215 -33.52 -26.73 35.88
CA ASP A 215 -33.93 -27.96 36.57
C ASP A 215 -33.27 -29.21 35.95
N ALA A 216 -33.39 -30.36 36.62
CA ALA A 216 -32.76 -31.62 36.20
C ALA A 216 -33.22 -32.14 34.81
N SER A 217 -34.32 -31.61 34.27
CA SER A 217 -34.84 -31.94 32.93
C SER A 217 -34.57 -30.86 31.88
N ALA A 218 -34.06 -29.68 32.28
CA ALA A 218 -33.87 -28.53 31.40
C ALA A 218 -32.95 -28.84 30.21
N ARG A 219 -31.83 -29.54 30.47
CA ARG A 219 -30.91 -29.97 29.40
C ARG A 219 -31.55 -30.90 28.38
N ALA A 220 -32.38 -31.86 28.83
CA ALA A 220 -33.05 -32.79 27.92
C ALA A 220 -34.08 -32.06 27.03
N ARG A 221 -34.82 -31.10 27.59
CA ARG A 221 -35.76 -30.26 26.82
C ARG A 221 -35.05 -29.30 25.85
N ASP A 222 -33.91 -28.76 26.23
CA ASP A 222 -33.05 -27.93 25.35
C ASP A 222 -32.53 -28.78 24.16
N GLU A 223 -32.02 -29.98 24.45
CA GLU A 223 -31.57 -30.94 23.42
C GLU A 223 -32.73 -31.39 22.51
N GLU A 224 -33.92 -31.68 23.03
CA GLU A 224 -35.11 -32.01 22.23
C GLU A 224 -35.56 -30.83 21.33
N ALA A 225 -35.64 -29.62 21.88
CA ALA A 225 -36.02 -28.43 21.13
C ALA A 225 -35.01 -28.07 20.04
N MET A 226 -33.71 -28.18 20.34
CA MET A 226 -32.65 -27.98 19.34
C MET A 226 -32.68 -29.06 18.26
N PHE A 227 -32.92 -30.33 18.60
CA PHE A 227 -33.04 -31.40 17.60
C PHE A 227 -34.22 -31.19 16.66
N ALA A 228 -35.39 -30.79 17.19
CA ALA A 228 -36.56 -30.45 16.39
C ALA A 228 -36.27 -29.26 15.44
N TYR A 229 -35.71 -28.16 15.98
CA TYR A 229 -35.27 -27.01 15.20
C TYR A 229 -34.30 -27.43 14.07
N TYR A 230 -33.31 -28.29 14.35
CA TYR A 230 -32.35 -28.73 13.36
C TYR A 230 -32.96 -29.64 12.27
N ASP A 231 -33.97 -30.46 12.59
CA ASP A 231 -34.66 -31.27 11.57
C ASP A 231 -35.60 -30.43 10.71
N ASP A 232 -36.33 -29.50 11.32
CA ASP A 232 -37.25 -28.60 10.61
C ASP A 232 -36.52 -27.65 9.67
N VAL A 233 -35.45 -26.99 10.14
CA VAL A 233 -34.68 -26.05 9.30
C VAL A 233 -33.96 -26.80 8.17
N ALA A 234 -33.36 -27.95 8.43
CA ALA A 234 -32.67 -28.76 7.40
C ALA A 234 -33.61 -29.37 6.34
N ARG A 235 -34.94 -29.28 6.51
CA ARG A 235 -35.96 -29.71 5.55
C ARG A 235 -36.55 -28.58 4.71
N ARG A 236 -36.18 -27.32 4.96
CA ARG A 236 -36.69 -26.19 4.17
C ARG A 236 -36.10 -26.22 2.76
N SER A 237 -36.94 -25.96 1.75
CA SER A 237 -36.55 -25.97 0.34
C SER A 237 -35.47 -24.93 -0.01
N ASP A 238 -35.33 -23.86 0.77
CA ASP A 238 -34.28 -22.86 0.60
C ASP A 238 -32.91 -23.34 1.11
N VAL A 239 -32.87 -24.21 2.13
CA VAL A 239 -31.65 -24.93 2.56
C VAL A 239 -31.26 -25.99 1.54
N GLU A 240 -32.22 -26.76 1.01
CA GLU A 240 -31.97 -27.76 -0.04
C GLU A 240 -31.45 -27.09 -1.33
N GLY A 241 -32.04 -25.98 -1.76
CA GLY A 241 -31.57 -25.18 -2.89
C GLY A 241 -30.19 -24.55 -2.68
N LEU A 242 -29.82 -24.19 -1.44
CA LEU A 242 -28.45 -23.78 -1.13
C LEU A 242 -27.46 -24.94 -1.29
N VAL A 243 -27.78 -26.14 -0.79
CA VAL A 243 -26.95 -27.34 -0.95
C VAL A 243 -26.73 -27.66 -2.44
N GLU A 244 -27.76 -27.49 -3.27
CA GLU A 244 -27.63 -27.59 -4.73
C GLU A 244 -26.75 -26.50 -5.32
N THR A 245 -26.89 -25.24 -4.89
CA THR A 245 -26.05 -24.14 -5.35
C THR A 245 -24.57 -24.37 -5.01
N LEU A 246 -24.26 -24.86 -3.81
CA LEU A 246 -22.89 -25.21 -3.40
C LEU A 246 -22.32 -26.35 -4.25
N ALA A 247 -23.14 -27.36 -4.57
CA ALA A 247 -22.76 -28.46 -5.47
C ALA A 247 -22.49 -27.97 -6.90
N THR A 248 -23.34 -27.08 -7.43
CA THR A 248 -23.19 -26.49 -8.76
C THR A 248 -21.92 -25.65 -8.86
N LYS A 249 -21.69 -24.69 -7.94
CA LYS A 249 -20.44 -23.90 -7.92
C LYS A 249 -19.18 -24.76 -7.79
N SER A 250 -19.26 -25.89 -7.10
CA SER A 250 -18.14 -26.85 -7.01
C SER A 250 -17.87 -27.55 -8.35
N ALA A 251 -18.91 -27.90 -9.09
CA ALA A 251 -18.79 -28.49 -10.43
C ALA A 251 -18.29 -27.47 -11.47
N GLU A 252 -18.78 -26.23 -11.42
CA GLU A 252 -18.32 -25.12 -12.26
C GLU A 252 -16.81 -24.86 -12.07
N ARG A 253 -16.30 -24.85 -10.82
CA ARG A 253 -14.86 -24.71 -10.54
C ARG A 253 -14.04 -25.82 -11.20
N LEU A 254 -14.52 -27.07 -11.18
CA LEU A 254 -13.85 -28.20 -11.81
C LEU A 254 -13.84 -28.08 -13.34
N GLU A 255 -15.00 -27.81 -13.95
CA GLU A 255 -15.14 -27.65 -15.41
C GLU A 255 -14.29 -26.49 -15.95
N GLN A 256 -14.18 -25.39 -15.18
CA GLN A 256 -13.29 -24.28 -15.52
C GLN A 256 -11.83 -24.75 -15.60
N LEU A 257 -11.32 -25.41 -14.56
CA LEU A 257 -9.93 -25.89 -14.51
C LEU A 257 -9.62 -26.93 -15.60
N GLU A 258 -10.52 -27.89 -15.82
CA GLU A 258 -10.38 -28.91 -16.86
C GLU A 258 -10.35 -28.32 -18.27
N SER A 259 -11.17 -27.30 -18.53
CA SER A 259 -11.26 -26.68 -19.86
C SER A 259 -10.21 -25.59 -20.11
N MET A 260 -9.56 -25.06 -19.06
CA MET A 260 -8.65 -23.91 -19.15
C MET A 260 -7.52 -24.12 -20.15
N ALA A 261 -6.81 -25.24 -20.10
CA ALA A 261 -5.65 -25.51 -20.96
C ALA A 261 -6.03 -25.52 -22.45
N ARG A 262 -7.14 -26.18 -22.80
CA ARG A 262 -7.68 -26.24 -24.16
C ARG A 262 -8.11 -24.84 -24.65
N ARG A 263 -8.86 -24.10 -23.84
CA ARG A 263 -9.30 -22.74 -24.18
C ARG A 263 -8.12 -21.77 -24.33
N ALA A 264 -7.09 -21.93 -23.51
CA ALA A 264 -5.86 -21.15 -23.60
C ALA A 264 -5.09 -21.43 -24.89
N HIS A 265 -4.93 -22.71 -25.26
CA HIS A 265 -4.35 -23.12 -26.55
C HIS A 265 -5.12 -22.53 -27.76
N GLU A 266 -6.45 -22.45 -27.67
CA GLU A 266 -7.31 -21.88 -28.74
C GLU A 266 -7.27 -20.35 -28.82
N ALA A 267 -7.02 -19.64 -27.71
CA ALA A 267 -7.29 -18.20 -27.61
C ALA A 267 -6.09 -17.30 -27.25
N ILE A 268 -4.99 -17.83 -26.71
CA ILE A 268 -3.86 -17.04 -26.21
C ILE A 268 -2.67 -17.14 -27.16
N TRP A 269 -2.05 -16.00 -27.49
CA TRP A 269 -0.73 -15.95 -28.12
C TRP A 269 0.33 -15.68 -27.05
N TYR A 270 1.15 -16.68 -26.74
CA TYR A 270 2.16 -16.60 -25.69
C TYR A 270 3.44 -15.89 -26.16
N PRO A 271 4.03 -14.99 -25.35
CA PRO A 271 5.31 -14.36 -25.67
C PRO A 271 6.45 -15.39 -25.58
N PHE A 272 7.40 -15.31 -26.52
CA PHE A 272 8.59 -16.17 -26.59
C PHE A 272 8.33 -17.69 -26.67
N THR A 273 7.11 -18.12 -26.98
CA THR A 273 6.75 -19.53 -27.20
C THR A 273 6.59 -19.85 -28.69
N GLN A 274 7.05 -21.02 -29.14
CA GLN A 274 6.69 -21.54 -30.46
C GLN A 274 5.38 -22.34 -30.34
N HIS A 275 4.33 -21.87 -31.03
CA HIS A 275 3.02 -22.50 -31.01
C HIS A 275 2.93 -23.74 -31.90
N GLN A 276 3.75 -23.83 -32.95
CA GLN A 276 3.78 -25.01 -33.82
C GLN A 276 4.32 -26.22 -33.05
N GLY A 277 3.43 -27.19 -32.76
CA GLY A 277 3.76 -28.41 -32.02
C GLY A 277 3.55 -28.33 -30.51
N MET A 278 3.04 -27.21 -29.99
CA MET A 278 2.51 -27.11 -28.62
C MET A 278 1.09 -27.68 -28.61
N GLU A 279 0.77 -28.55 -27.65
CA GLU A 279 -0.57 -29.08 -27.43
C GLU A 279 -1.18 -28.53 -26.13
N ALA A 280 -2.49 -28.64 -25.97
CA ALA A 280 -3.18 -28.18 -24.74
C ALA A 280 -2.64 -28.84 -23.46
N LYS A 281 -2.12 -30.06 -23.52
CA LYS A 281 -1.53 -30.77 -22.37
C LYS A 281 -0.21 -30.16 -21.89
N ASP A 282 0.46 -29.37 -22.74
CA ASP A 282 1.76 -28.75 -22.44
C ASP A 282 1.57 -27.40 -21.71
N ILE A 283 0.33 -26.93 -21.57
CA ILE A 283 -0.03 -25.67 -20.90
C ILE A 283 -0.36 -25.94 -19.43
N THR A 284 0.53 -25.51 -18.53
CA THR A 284 0.29 -25.54 -17.09
C THR A 284 -0.90 -24.66 -16.70
N VAL A 285 -1.94 -25.25 -16.11
CA VAL A 285 -3.08 -24.52 -15.52
C VAL A 285 -2.72 -24.16 -14.08
N ILE A 286 -2.50 -22.87 -13.82
CA ILE A 286 -2.30 -22.32 -12.47
C ILE A 286 -3.66 -21.83 -11.97
N GLU A 287 -4.14 -22.38 -10.85
CA GLU A 287 -5.40 -21.98 -10.22
C GLU A 287 -5.22 -20.79 -9.28
N SER A 288 -4.11 -20.77 -8.55
CA SER A 288 -3.71 -19.67 -7.68
C SER A 288 -2.22 -19.79 -7.31
N ALA A 289 -1.73 -18.82 -6.53
CA ALA A 289 -0.39 -18.84 -5.98
C ALA A 289 -0.40 -18.30 -4.54
N HIS A 290 0.56 -18.71 -3.72
CA HIS A 290 0.82 -18.19 -2.38
C HIS A 290 2.27 -18.47 -1.98
N ASP A 291 2.94 -17.51 -1.34
CA ASP A 291 4.37 -17.60 -1.03
C ASP A 291 5.17 -17.98 -2.29
N ASP A 292 6.03 -18.98 -2.22
CA ASP A 292 6.89 -19.39 -3.35
C ASP A 292 6.20 -20.37 -4.33
N TYR A 293 4.91 -20.65 -4.12
CA TYR A 293 4.25 -21.82 -4.71
C TYR A 293 3.02 -21.46 -5.52
N PHE A 294 3.00 -21.94 -6.77
CA PHE A 294 1.80 -22.11 -7.57
C PHE A 294 0.97 -23.29 -7.06
N GLN A 295 -0.35 -23.20 -7.27
CA GLN A 295 -1.29 -24.30 -7.16
C GLN A 295 -1.66 -24.75 -8.58
N THR A 296 -0.95 -25.76 -9.08
CA THR A 296 -1.11 -26.23 -10.47
C THR A 296 -2.12 -27.37 -10.55
N PHE A 297 -2.94 -27.36 -11.60
CA PHE A 297 -3.97 -28.37 -11.82
C PHE A 297 -3.43 -29.62 -12.53
N ARG A 298 -3.82 -30.79 -12.02
CA ARG A 298 -3.44 -32.11 -12.50
C ARG A 298 -4.60 -32.78 -13.22
N ALA A 299 -4.52 -32.85 -14.54
CA ALA A 299 -5.49 -33.59 -15.36
C ALA A 299 -5.36 -35.13 -15.21
N ASP A 300 -4.21 -35.61 -14.77
CA ASP A 300 -3.85 -37.03 -14.61
C ASP A 300 -4.19 -37.62 -13.23
N ALA A 301 -4.58 -36.78 -12.27
CA ALA A 301 -4.86 -37.19 -10.89
C ALA A 301 -6.02 -38.18 -10.81
N GLY A 302 -5.84 -39.23 -9.98
CA GLY A 302 -6.85 -40.26 -9.76
C GLY A 302 -8.11 -39.71 -9.06
N PRO A 303 -9.21 -40.48 -9.01
CA PRO A 303 -10.48 -40.02 -8.43
C PRO A 303 -10.38 -39.55 -6.97
N GLU A 304 -9.44 -40.12 -6.21
CA GLU A 304 -9.20 -39.84 -4.78
C GLU A 304 -7.98 -38.95 -4.51
N ASP A 305 -7.23 -38.58 -5.55
CA ASP A 305 -6.07 -37.68 -5.44
C ASP A 305 -6.52 -36.21 -5.44
N SER A 306 -5.71 -35.34 -4.84
CA SER A 306 -5.93 -33.89 -5.00
C SER A 306 -5.63 -33.48 -6.44
N LEU A 307 -6.56 -32.73 -7.03
CA LEU A 307 -6.43 -32.16 -8.37
C LEU A 307 -5.50 -30.96 -8.42
N LEU A 308 -5.17 -30.35 -7.27
CA LEU A 308 -4.24 -29.24 -7.16
C LEU A 308 -2.98 -29.69 -6.40
N GLN A 309 -1.82 -29.39 -6.97
CA GLN A 309 -0.51 -29.64 -6.35
C GLN A 309 0.24 -28.33 -6.11
N SER A 310 1.02 -28.29 -5.04
CA SER A 310 1.98 -27.22 -4.80
C SER A 310 3.16 -27.36 -5.78
N THR A 311 3.57 -26.28 -6.43
CA THR A 311 4.69 -26.25 -7.39
C THR A 311 5.53 -25.01 -7.16
N PHE A 312 6.82 -25.18 -6.87
CA PHE A 312 7.73 -24.07 -6.58
C PHE A 312 8.04 -23.24 -7.85
N ASP A 313 7.89 -21.91 -7.76
CA ASP A 313 8.19 -20.97 -8.83
C ASP A 313 9.68 -20.59 -8.85
N GLY A 314 10.54 -21.55 -9.23
CA GLY A 314 11.97 -21.31 -9.39
C GLY A 314 12.31 -20.30 -10.48
N SER A 315 11.37 -19.96 -11.36
CA SER A 315 11.50 -18.89 -12.35
C SER A 315 11.33 -17.47 -11.77
N ALA A 316 10.84 -17.39 -10.52
CA ALA A 316 10.42 -16.16 -9.87
C ALA A 316 9.40 -15.34 -10.69
N SER A 317 8.53 -16.03 -11.44
CA SER A 317 7.61 -15.47 -12.42
C SER A 317 8.30 -14.43 -13.30
N TRP A 318 9.31 -14.89 -14.05
CA TRP A 318 10.18 -14.04 -14.87
C TRP A 318 11.02 -13.04 -14.03
N TRP A 319 11.50 -13.53 -12.89
CA TRP A 319 12.34 -12.79 -11.93
C TRP A 319 11.68 -11.57 -11.26
N THR A 320 10.36 -11.46 -11.33
CA THR A 320 9.57 -10.34 -10.78
C THR A 320 9.29 -10.48 -9.28
N GLN A 321 9.12 -11.72 -8.81
CA GLN A 321 8.68 -12.04 -7.46
C GLN A 321 9.82 -11.95 -6.43
N GLY A 322 9.46 -11.67 -5.17
CA GLY A 322 10.42 -11.65 -4.05
C GLY A 322 9.87 -11.25 -2.68
N LEU A 323 8.55 -11.08 -2.55
CA LEU A 323 7.83 -10.97 -1.26
C LEU A 323 6.71 -12.02 -1.15
N GLY A 324 6.83 -13.10 -1.91
CA GLY A 324 5.83 -14.16 -2.06
C GLY A 324 4.62 -13.77 -2.91
N HIS A 325 4.09 -14.77 -3.62
CA HIS A 325 2.83 -14.68 -4.35
C HIS A 325 1.65 -14.43 -3.40
N GLY A 326 0.66 -13.68 -3.88
CA GLY A 326 -0.59 -13.48 -3.13
C GLY A 326 -0.43 -12.82 -1.77
N ASN A 327 0.66 -12.06 -1.56
CA ASN A 327 0.98 -11.36 -0.32
C ASN A 327 -0.19 -10.44 0.10
N PRO A 328 -0.77 -10.62 1.31
CA PRO A 328 -1.97 -9.88 1.73
C PRO A 328 -1.71 -8.39 1.96
N ASP A 329 -0.51 -8.00 2.42
CA ASP A 329 -0.18 -6.61 2.71
C ASP A 329 0.06 -5.81 1.43
N LEU A 330 0.70 -6.40 0.42
CA LEU A 330 0.79 -5.79 -0.92
C LEU A 330 -0.59 -5.72 -1.60
N SER A 331 -1.44 -6.73 -1.40
CA SER A 331 -2.81 -6.76 -1.94
C SER A 331 -3.68 -5.67 -1.31
N LEU A 332 -3.61 -5.50 0.01
CA LEU A 332 -4.26 -4.40 0.75
C LEU A 332 -3.70 -3.03 0.35
N THR A 333 -2.38 -2.92 0.14
CA THR A 333 -1.73 -1.71 -0.37
C THR A 333 -2.24 -1.31 -1.75
N ALA A 334 -2.36 -2.28 -2.66
CA ALA A 334 -2.90 -2.07 -4.01
C ALA A 334 -4.38 -1.66 -3.95
N ALA A 335 -5.20 -2.34 -3.14
CA ALA A 335 -6.61 -2.00 -2.94
C ALA A 335 -6.80 -0.59 -2.36
N TYR A 336 -5.99 -0.21 -1.36
CA TYR A 336 -5.98 1.14 -0.80
C TYR A 336 -5.63 2.20 -1.85
N ALA A 337 -4.55 1.99 -2.61
CA ALA A 337 -4.13 2.94 -3.63
C ALA A 337 -5.15 3.04 -4.79
N ALA A 338 -5.77 1.92 -5.17
CA ALA A 338 -6.82 1.88 -6.18
C ALA A 338 -8.08 2.61 -5.71
N GLY A 339 -8.53 2.39 -4.47
CA GLY A 339 -9.68 3.08 -3.89
C GLY A 339 -9.44 4.58 -3.68
N ARG A 340 -8.21 4.99 -3.36
CA ARG A 340 -7.84 6.40 -3.12
C ARG A 340 -7.58 7.20 -4.39
N TYR A 341 -6.99 6.58 -5.42
CA TYR A 341 -6.48 7.29 -6.60
C TYR A 341 -6.95 6.71 -7.93
N GLY A 342 -7.21 5.40 -8.02
CA GLY A 342 -7.32 4.70 -9.30
C GLY A 342 -6.09 4.97 -10.18
N HIS A 343 -6.32 5.57 -11.35
CA HIS A 343 -5.28 6.19 -12.17
C HIS A 343 -5.56 7.69 -12.33
N VAL A 344 -4.51 8.51 -12.12
CA VAL A 344 -4.53 9.97 -12.28
C VAL A 344 -3.39 10.42 -13.20
N MET A 345 -3.62 11.51 -13.93
CA MET A 345 -2.62 12.13 -14.81
C MET A 345 -1.37 12.54 -14.01
N PHE A 346 -0.18 12.15 -14.47
CA PHE A 346 1.10 12.53 -13.84
C PHE A 346 1.77 13.75 -14.50
N ALA A 347 1.57 13.97 -15.80
CA ALA A 347 2.25 15.05 -16.55
C ALA A 347 1.87 16.43 -16.00
N GLY A 348 2.85 17.15 -15.43
CA GLY A 348 2.64 18.43 -14.72
C GLY A 348 2.01 18.31 -13.33
N ALA A 349 1.55 17.12 -12.94
CA ALA A 349 0.91 16.82 -11.67
C ALA A 349 1.91 16.24 -10.65
N VAL A 350 1.42 15.75 -9.51
CA VAL A 350 2.13 14.88 -8.55
C VAL A 350 1.09 14.25 -7.63
N HIS A 351 1.35 13.04 -7.16
CA HIS A 351 0.61 12.39 -6.06
C HIS A 351 1.59 11.74 -5.10
N GLU A 352 1.17 11.57 -3.84
CA GLU A 352 2.03 11.13 -2.74
C GLU A 352 2.78 9.81 -3.02
N PRO A 353 2.18 8.75 -3.60
CA PRO A 353 2.90 7.49 -3.83
C PRO A 353 4.10 7.62 -4.77
N ALA A 354 4.01 8.46 -5.81
CA ALA A 354 5.12 8.68 -6.73
C ALA A 354 6.21 9.57 -6.08
N LEU A 355 5.83 10.59 -5.31
CA LEU A 355 6.83 11.41 -4.62
C LEU A 355 7.58 10.60 -3.56
N ALA A 356 6.86 9.85 -2.72
CA ALA A 356 7.43 9.00 -1.68
C ALA A 356 8.36 7.93 -2.26
N LEU A 357 7.99 7.30 -3.37
CA LEU A 357 8.85 6.34 -4.08
C LEU A 357 10.12 6.99 -4.65
N ALA A 358 10.03 8.19 -5.23
CA ALA A 358 11.22 8.91 -5.73
C ALA A 358 12.19 9.25 -4.59
N GLU A 359 11.67 9.78 -3.48
CA GLU A 359 12.46 10.14 -2.30
C GLU A 359 13.08 8.90 -1.64
N LEU A 360 12.33 7.79 -1.56
CA LEU A 360 12.83 6.52 -1.05
C LEU A 360 13.95 5.94 -1.91
N LEU A 361 13.79 5.89 -3.24
CA LEU A 361 14.85 5.41 -4.15
C LEU A 361 16.10 6.29 -4.09
N ILE A 362 15.96 7.62 -4.15
CA ILE A 362 17.10 8.55 -4.09
C ILE A 362 17.86 8.44 -2.76
N SER A 363 17.17 8.22 -1.63
CA SER A 363 17.80 8.15 -0.30
C SER A 363 18.34 6.75 0.06
N SER A 364 17.73 5.67 -0.44
CA SER A 364 18.06 4.30 -0.03
C SER A 364 19.17 3.63 -0.84
N LEU A 365 19.36 4.01 -2.12
CA LEU A 365 20.32 3.39 -3.04
C LEU A 365 21.79 3.81 -2.79
N GLY A 366 22.04 4.81 -1.94
CA GLY A 366 23.40 5.22 -1.54
C GLY A 366 24.22 6.00 -2.58
N ASN A 367 23.79 6.05 -3.85
CA ASN A 367 24.49 6.76 -4.92
C ASN A 367 24.31 8.30 -4.80
N PRO A 368 25.40 9.09 -4.60
CA PRO A 368 25.36 10.53 -4.44
C PRO A 368 25.09 11.32 -5.74
N ARG A 369 25.16 10.69 -6.92
CA ARG A 369 24.92 11.30 -8.22
C ARG A 369 23.43 11.40 -8.56
N LEU A 370 22.65 10.38 -8.24
CA LEU A 370 21.25 10.24 -8.66
C LEU A 370 20.34 11.23 -7.91
N ARG A 371 19.56 12.02 -8.66
CA ARG A 371 18.74 13.13 -8.12
C ARG A 371 17.38 13.32 -8.80
N LYS A 372 17.11 12.62 -9.90
CA LYS A 372 15.84 12.64 -10.63
C LYS A 372 15.35 11.21 -10.83
N VAL A 373 14.02 11.03 -10.84
CA VAL A 373 13.36 9.76 -11.16
C VAL A 373 12.36 10.02 -12.27
N PHE A 374 12.42 9.21 -13.33
CA PHE A 374 11.44 9.14 -14.40
C PHE A 374 10.65 7.83 -14.29
N TYR A 375 9.36 7.86 -14.59
CA TYR A 375 8.48 6.69 -14.46
C TYR A 375 8.01 6.16 -15.81
N SER A 376 8.10 4.84 -15.98
CA SER A 376 7.64 4.10 -17.15
C SER A 376 6.98 2.79 -16.73
N ASP A 377 6.49 2.01 -17.70
CA ASP A 377 5.59 0.90 -17.40
C ASP A 377 6.36 -0.40 -17.12
N ASN A 378 7.49 -0.63 -17.80
CA ASN A 378 8.32 -1.84 -17.68
C ASN A 378 9.81 -1.57 -17.98
N GLY A 379 10.65 -2.59 -17.78
CA GLY A 379 12.10 -2.52 -18.01
C GLY A 379 12.51 -2.04 -19.40
N SER A 380 11.91 -2.59 -20.46
CA SER A 380 12.19 -2.17 -21.86
C SER A 380 11.95 -0.67 -22.05
N THR A 381 10.83 -0.16 -21.54
CA THR A 381 10.49 1.28 -21.62
C THR A 381 11.40 2.16 -20.75
N GLY A 382 11.84 1.68 -19.59
CA GLY A 382 12.77 2.39 -18.71
C GLY A 382 14.19 2.46 -19.29
N MET A 383 14.62 1.39 -19.96
CA MET A 383 15.89 1.35 -20.68
C MET A 383 15.85 2.21 -21.95
N GLU A 384 14.73 2.30 -22.67
CA GLU A 384 14.60 3.30 -23.76
C GLU A 384 14.75 4.74 -23.26
N VAL A 385 14.19 5.05 -22.08
CA VAL A 385 14.36 6.35 -21.42
C VAL A 385 15.83 6.57 -21.06
N ALA A 386 16.50 5.58 -20.47
CA ALA A 386 17.91 5.65 -20.10
C ALA A 386 18.82 5.86 -21.31
N VAL A 387 18.58 5.15 -22.42
CA VAL A 387 19.30 5.31 -23.68
C VAL A 387 19.11 6.72 -24.25
N LYS A 388 17.87 7.23 -24.30
CA LYS A 388 17.58 8.62 -24.73
C LYS A 388 18.31 9.65 -23.86
N MET A 389 18.34 9.43 -22.54
CA MET A 389 19.07 10.26 -21.59
C MET A 389 20.59 10.26 -21.84
N GLY A 390 21.21 9.10 -22.01
CA GLY A 390 22.65 8.96 -22.29
C GLY A 390 23.05 9.61 -23.62
N LEU A 391 22.34 9.26 -24.70
CA LEU A 391 22.57 9.80 -26.04
C LEU A 391 22.55 11.33 -26.07
N ARG A 392 21.53 11.97 -25.47
CA ARG A 392 21.43 13.43 -25.42
C ARG A 392 22.57 14.06 -24.61
N ALA A 393 22.92 13.48 -23.46
CA ALA A 393 24.00 13.98 -22.62
C ALA A 393 25.36 13.91 -23.31
N ALA A 394 25.67 12.82 -24.01
CA ALA A 394 26.90 12.69 -24.80
C ALA A 394 26.93 13.65 -26.00
N CYS A 395 25.85 13.73 -26.79
CA CYS A 395 25.78 14.68 -27.92
C CYS A 395 25.94 16.13 -27.46
N SER A 396 25.32 16.51 -26.34
CA SER A 396 25.45 17.84 -25.75
C SER A 396 26.86 18.12 -25.22
N ARG A 397 27.60 17.12 -24.76
CA ARG A 397 28.98 17.28 -24.25
C ARG A 397 30.01 17.45 -25.36
N TYR A 398 29.86 16.68 -26.44
CA TYR A 398 30.84 16.60 -27.53
C TYR A 398 30.43 17.37 -28.80
N GLY A 399 29.30 18.08 -28.78
CA GLY A 399 28.82 18.89 -29.90
C GLY A 399 28.37 18.08 -31.12
N TRP A 400 27.93 16.83 -30.92
CA TRP A 400 27.49 15.95 -32.01
C TRP A 400 26.05 16.24 -32.44
N ASP A 401 25.78 16.10 -33.74
CA ASP A 401 24.45 16.28 -34.31
C ASP A 401 23.80 14.92 -34.59
N ALA A 402 22.94 14.47 -33.67
CA ALA A 402 22.24 13.19 -33.78
C ALA A 402 21.31 13.05 -35.01
N SER A 403 21.09 14.11 -35.80
CA SER A 403 20.42 14.03 -37.11
C SER A 403 21.35 13.64 -38.27
N ARG A 404 22.67 13.68 -38.05
CA ARG A 404 23.73 13.42 -39.05
C ARG A 404 24.71 12.33 -38.61
N ASP A 405 25.00 12.29 -37.32
CA ASP A 405 25.97 11.40 -36.69
C ASP A 405 25.32 10.08 -36.26
N GLU A 406 25.92 8.94 -36.63
CA GLU A 406 25.50 7.64 -36.12
C GLU A 406 26.10 7.41 -34.72
N ILE A 407 25.33 7.72 -33.68
CA ILE A 407 25.72 7.48 -32.28
C ILE A 407 25.36 6.05 -31.87
N LYS A 408 26.37 5.31 -31.41
CA LYS A 408 26.30 3.90 -31.02
C LYS A 408 26.37 3.73 -29.49
N ILE A 409 26.15 2.50 -29.02
CA ILE A 409 26.20 2.10 -27.61
C ILE A 409 27.43 1.22 -27.34
N LEU A 410 28.02 1.35 -26.15
CA LEU A 410 28.97 0.36 -25.61
C LEU A 410 28.24 -0.56 -24.63
N GLY A 411 28.54 -1.85 -24.67
CA GLY A 411 28.04 -2.81 -23.70
C GLY A 411 28.86 -4.09 -23.63
N LEU A 412 28.24 -5.15 -23.12
CA LEU A 412 28.81 -6.49 -23.00
C LEU A 412 28.05 -7.48 -23.88
N LYS A 413 28.70 -8.54 -24.35
CA LYS A 413 28.01 -9.62 -25.07
C LYS A 413 27.04 -10.37 -24.16
N GLY A 414 26.01 -11.00 -24.72
CA GLY A 414 24.91 -11.61 -23.98
C GLY A 414 23.96 -10.62 -23.25
N SER A 415 24.24 -9.31 -23.26
CA SER A 415 23.42 -8.32 -22.54
C SER A 415 22.00 -8.20 -23.08
N TYR A 416 21.03 -8.01 -22.18
CA TYR A 416 19.61 -7.87 -22.49
C TYR A 416 18.99 -6.67 -21.77
N HIS A 417 18.46 -5.73 -22.56
CA HIS A 417 17.90 -4.47 -22.05
C HIS A 417 16.39 -4.32 -22.31
N GLY A 418 15.74 -5.39 -22.79
CA GLY A 418 14.32 -5.42 -23.13
C GLY A 418 14.04 -5.80 -24.58
N ASP A 419 12.77 -5.69 -24.95
CA ASP A 419 12.18 -6.19 -26.19
C ASP A 419 11.53 -5.11 -27.07
N THR A 420 11.56 -3.83 -26.67
CA THR A 420 11.20 -2.73 -27.57
C THR A 420 12.39 -2.39 -28.48
N ILE A 421 12.12 -1.90 -29.70
CA ILE A 421 13.14 -1.79 -30.75
C ILE A 421 14.34 -0.90 -30.35
N GLY A 422 14.11 0.17 -29.58
CA GLY A 422 15.20 1.05 -29.14
C GLY A 422 16.25 0.34 -28.27
N VAL A 423 15.82 -0.57 -27.40
CA VAL A 423 16.71 -1.33 -26.51
C VAL A 423 17.20 -2.63 -27.13
N MET A 424 16.41 -3.25 -28.03
CA MET A 424 16.90 -4.35 -28.86
C MET A 424 18.15 -3.93 -29.66
N ASP A 425 18.15 -2.73 -30.24
CA ASP A 425 19.29 -2.13 -30.95
C ASP A 425 20.51 -1.85 -30.05
N CYS A 426 20.34 -1.84 -28.73
CA CYS A 426 21.41 -1.67 -27.74
C CYS A 426 22.07 -3.00 -27.32
N SER A 427 21.52 -4.15 -27.72
CA SER A 427 22.06 -5.49 -27.49
C SER A 427 22.64 -6.09 -28.78
N GLU A 428 23.61 -7.00 -28.62
CA GLU A 428 24.25 -7.68 -29.77
C GLU A 428 23.28 -8.61 -30.54
N PRO A 429 23.65 -9.08 -31.76
CA PRO A 429 22.80 -9.97 -32.56
C PRO A 429 22.57 -11.34 -31.90
N SER A 430 21.41 -11.49 -31.25
CA SER A 430 21.01 -12.63 -30.44
C SER A 430 19.72 -13.28 -30.96
N THR A 431 19.25 -14.34 -30.32
CA THR A 431 17.94 -14.96 -30.64
C THR A 431 16.75 -14.04 -30.35
N TYR A 432 16.91 -12.95 -29.59
CA TYR A 432 15.85 -12.00 -29.26
C TYR A 432 15.60 -10.98 -30.38
N ASN A 433 16.66 -10.52 -31.05
CA ASN A 433 16.62 -9.35 -31.94
C ASN A 433 17.01 -9.66 -33.41
N LYS A 434 17.88 -10.66 -33.69
CA LYS A 434 18.44 -10.89 -35.04
C LYS A 434 17.43 -11.28 -36.12
N LYS A 435 16.23 -11.74 -35.71
CA LYS A 435 15.12 -12.09 -36.62
C LYS A 435 14.07 -10.98 -36.74
N VAL A 436 14.20 -9.88 -36.00
CA VAL A 436 13.24 -8.77 -36.01
C VAL A 436 13.64 -7.81 -37.13
N GLU A 437 12.73 -7.54 -38.06
CA GLU A 437 13.02 -6.99 -39.39
C GLU A 437 13.66 -5.59 -39.37
N TRP A 438 13.38 -4.82 -38.32
CA TRP A 438 13.92 -3.47 -38.10
C TRP A 438 15.16 -3.41 -37.20
N TYR A 439 15.63 -4.52 -36.61
CA TYR A 439 16.84 -4.55 -35.79
C TYR A 439 18.09 -4.26 -36.64
N ARG A 440 19.01 -3.44 -36.11
CA ARG A 440 20.25 -3.01 -36.78
C ARG A 440 21.51 -3.24 -35.93
N GLY A 441 21.39 -3.32 -34.60
CA GLY A 441 22.53 -3.52 -33.71
C GLY A 441 23.46 -2.31 -33.68
N ARG A 442 23.07 -1.26 -32.95
CA ARG A 442 23.74 0.06 -32.95
C ARG A 442 24.80 0.15 -31.86
N GLY A 443 25.74 -0.78 -31.82
CA GLY A 443 26.69 -0.84 -30.71
C GLY A 443 28.00 -1.54 -31.00
N PHE A 444 28.81 -1.60 -29.95
CA PHE A 444 29.94 -2.51 -29.80
C PHE A 444 29.85 -3.17 -28.42
N TRP A 445 30.04 -4.48 -28.38
CA TRP A 445 29.88 -5.29 -27.18
C TRP A 445 31.16 -6.07 -26.90
N PHE A 446 31.72 -5.88 -25.71
CA PHE A 446 32.92 -6.59 -25.27
C PHE A 446 32.59 -8.04 -24.88
N ASP A 447 33.44 -8.99 -25.30
CA ASP A 447 33.61 -10.25 -24.57
C ASP A 447 34.28 -9.96 -23.22
N PHE A 448 34.04 -10.81 -22.22
CA PHE A 448 34.50 -10.61 -20.85
C PHE A 448 34.80 -11.95 -20.14
N PRO A 449 35.70 -11.97 -19.14
CA PRO A 449 35.91 -13.13 -18.28
C PRO A 449 34.69 -13.44 -17.40
N GLN A 450 34.41 -14.72 -17.18
CA GLN A 450 33.22 -15.20 -16.46
C GLN A 450 33.55 -15.91 -15.15
N VAL A 451 32.73 -15.69 -14.12
CA VAL A 451 32.86 -16.30 -12.79
C VAL A 451 31.99 -17.55 -12.69
N LYS A 452 32.58 -18.69 -12.31
CA LYS A 452 31.82 -19.90 -11.94
C LYS A 452 32.61 -20.79 -10.98
N MET A 453 31.92 -21.62 -10.20
CA MET A 453 32.53 -22.70 -9.42
C MET A 453 32.59 -23.98 -10.27
N VAL A 454 33.75 -24.62 -10.31
CA VAL A 454 34.00 -25.90 -10.97
C VAL A 454 34.76 -26.81 -10.00
N GLN A 455 34.23 -27.99 -9.69
CA GLN A 455 34.88 -28.96 -8.79
C GLN A 455 35.31 -28.36 -7.43
N GLY A 456 34.46 -27.51 -6.85
CA GLY A 456 34.70 -26.84 -5.57
C GLY A 456 35.68 -25.65 -5.60
N ILE A 457 36.20 -25.28 -6.78
CA ILE A 457 37.13 -24.15 -6.96
C ILE A 457 36.39 -23.02 -7.68
N TRP A 458 36.50 -21.79 -7.16
CA TRP A 458 36.00 -20.60 -7.86
C TRP A 458 36.99 -20.19 -8.96
N ARG A 459 36.48 -19.96 -10.18
CA ARG A 459 37.29 -19.57 -11.33
C ARG A 459 36.76 -18.32 -11.99
N VAL A 460 37.68 -17.47 -12.45
CA VAL A 460 37.44 -16.47 -13.50
C VAL A 460 38.03 -17.06 -14.79
N GLU A 461 37.18 -17.53 -15.69
CA GLU A 461 37.57 -18.09 -16.97
C GLU A 461 37.60 -17.00 -18.06
N VAL A 462 38.71 -16.92 -18.79
CA VAL A 462 38.93 -15.96 -19.88
C VAL A 462 38.50 -16.61 -21.20
N PRO A 463 37.68 -15.94 -22.05
CA PRO A 463 37.31 -16.47 -23.36
C PRO A 463 38.56 -16.83 -24.19
N ASP A 464 38.55 -17.98 -24.86
CA ASP A 464 39.73 -18.48 -25.59
C ASP A 464 40.28 -17.48 -26.62
N SER A 465 39.40 -16.71 -27.27
CA SER A 465 39.74 -15.65 -28.22
C SER A 465 40.47 -14.44 -27.60
N LEU A 466 40.47 -14.31 -26.27
CA LEU A 466 41.04 -13.19 -25.52
C LEU A 466 42.15 -13.59 -24.55
N ARG A 467 42.54 -14.87 -24.45
CA ARG A 467 43.61 -15.33 -23.54
C ARG A 467 44.96 -14.63 -23.77
N GLU A 468 45.29 -14.27 -25.01
CA GLU A 468 46.50 -13.50 -25.33
C GLU A 468 46.44 -12.05 -24.84
N GLU A 469 45.24 -11.48 -24.68
CA GLU A 469 45.03 -10.07 -24.37
C GLU A 469 44.66 -9.81 -22.90
N LEU A 470 43.96 -10.76 -22.28
CA LEU A 470 43.44 -10.69 -20.91
C LEU A 470 44.17 -11.63 -19.94
N GLY A 471 45.06 -12.49 -20.42
CA GLY A 471 45.82 -13.44 -19.61
C GLY A 471 45.14 -14.80 -19.42
N PRO A 472 45.69 -15.65 -18.54
CA PRO A 472 45.15 -16.98 -18.24
C PRO A 472 43.91 -16.92 -17.33
N ASP A 473 43.25 -18.07 -17.18
CA ASP A 473 42.20 -18.26 -16.17
C ASP A 473 42.78 -18.07 -14.76
N LEU A 474 41.96 -17.56 -13.83
CA LEU A 474 42.35 -17.30 -12.45
C LEU A 474 41.53 -18.17 -11.49
N GLU A 475 42.18 -18.75 -10.47
CA GLU A 475 41.52 -19.54 -9.43
C GLU A 475 41.48 -18.78 -8.09
N PHE A 476 40.37 -18.91 -7.37
CA PHE A 476 40.10 -18.23 -6.11
C PHE A 476 39.63 -19.23 -5.04
N SER A 477 39.98 -18.97 -3.79
CA SER A 477 39.56 -19.79 -2.63
C SER A 477 38.12 -19.53 -2.19
N SER A 478 37.55 -18.37 -2.55
CA SER A 478 36.22 -17.93 -2.15
C SER A 478 35.63 -16.93 -3.15
N LEU A 479 34.32 -16.71 -3.07
CA LEU A 479 33.65 -15.68 -3.86
C LEU A 479 33.99 -14.26 -3.36
N ASP A 480 34.23 -14.07 -2.06
CA ASP A 480 34.70 -12.80 -1.49
C ASP A 480 36.01 -12.33 -2.13
N ALA A 481 36.95 -13.24 -2.41
CA ALA A 481 38.23 -12.93 -3.05
C ALA A 481 38.07 -12.46 -4.51
N ILE A 482 36.98 -12.84 -5.19
CA ILE A 482 36.64 -12.31 -6.52
C ILE A 482 36.09 -10.89 -6.41
N PHE A 483 35.32 -10.60 -5.36
CA PHE A 483 34.75 -9.27 -5.08
C PHE A 483 35.69 -8.32 -4.32
N ASP A 484 36.90 -8.74 -3.91
CA ASP A 484 37.92 -7.85 -3.37
C ASP A 484 38.56 -7.02 -4.50
N LEU A 485 37.83 -5.99 -4.94
CA LEU A 485 38.25 -5.14 -6.04
C LEU A 485 39.40 -4.21 -5.66
N ASP A 486 39.61 -3.93 -4.37
CA ASP A 486 40.71 -3.09 -3.90
C ASP A 486 42.05 -3.85 -4.01
N GLU A 487 42.12 -5.12 -3.60
CA GLU A 487 43.29 -5.97 -3.85
C GLU A 487 43.43 -6.26 -5.36
N ARG A 488 42.33 -6.66 -6.03
CA ARG A 488 42.39 -7.05 -7.44
C ARG A 488 42.72 -5.91 -8.40
N GLN A 489 42.47 -4.64 -8.07
CA GLN A 489 42.93 -3.50 -8.87
C GLN A 489 44.45 -3.39 -8.99
N ALA A 490 45.21 -3.93 -8.03
CA ALA A 490 46.68 -3.97 -8.09
C ALA A 490 47.23 -5.15 -8.93
N SER A 491 46.36 -6.06 -9.39
CA SER A 491 46.76 -7.29 -10.10
C SER A 491 47.12 -7.08 -11.57
N ASP A 492 47.80 -8.07 -12.16
CA ASP A 492 48.08 -8.10 -13.59
C ASP A 492 46.82 -8.13 -14.45
N ALA A 493 45.77 -8.82 -13.98
CA ALA A 493 44.47 -8.85 -14.65
C ALA A 493 43.88 -7.44 -14.81
N ALA A 494 43.90 -6.61 -13.76
CA ALA A 494 43.45 -5.22 -13.86
C ALA A 494 44.25 -4.42 -14.89
N ARG A 495 45.57 -4.65 -14.98
CA ARG A 495 46.43 -3.99 -15.98
C ARG A 495 46.10 -4.44 -17.39
N TRP A 496 45.92 -5.74 -17.62
CA TRP A 496 45.53 -6.32 -18.92
C TRP A 496 44.14 -5.85 -19.35
N TYR A 497 43.14 -5.90 -18.48
CA TYR A 497 41.76 -5.50 -18.79
C TYR A 497 41.70 -4.01 -19.15
N ARG A 498 42.32 -3.14 -18.33
CA ARG A 498 42.40 -1.69 -18.62
C ARG A 498 43.12 -1.40 -19.94
N ALA A 499 44.20 -2.13 -20.25
CA ALA A 499 44.95 -1.96 -21.50
C ALA A 499 44.14 -2.42 -22.73
N TYR A 500 43.52 -3.60 -22.66
CA TYR A 500 42.62 -4.13 -23.70
C TYR A 500 41.50 -3.15 -24.02
N ILE A 501 40.71 -2.78 -23.01
CA ILE A 501 39.54 -1.92 -23.15
C ILE A 501 39.95 -0.57 -23.75
N LYS A 502 41.02 0.04 -23.24
CA LYS A 502 41.51 1.34 -23.74
C LYS A 502 41.97 1.25 -25.19
N ARG A 503 42.71 0.20 -25.57
CA ARG A 503 43.15 -0.04 -26.96
C ARG A 503 41.95 -0.22 -27.89
N THR A 504 41.00 -1.07 -27.52
CA THR A 504 39.81 -1.34 -28.33
C THR A 504 38.96 -0.08 -28.53
N LEU A 505 38.76 0.73 -27.48
CA LEU A 505 38.08 2.02 -27.60
C LEU A 505 38.84 3.01 -28.50
N GLN A 506 40.17 3.09 -28.37
CA GLN A 506 41.01 3.91 -29.24
C GLN A 506 40.86 3.49 -30.71
N GLU A 507 40.95 2.20 -31.02
CA GLU A 507 40.79 1.69 -32.38
C GLU A 507 39.38 1.94 -32.94
N LEU A 508 38.33 1.79 -32.14
CA LEU A 508 36.95 2.03 -32.57
C LEU A 508 36.69 3.51 -32.87
N VAL A 509 37.13 4.43 -32.00
CA VAL A 509 36.95 5.86 -32.25
C VAL A 509 37.83 6.33 -33.42
N GLN A 510 39.04 5.77 -33.61
CA GLN A 510 39.86 6.01 -34.80
C GLN A 510 39.18 5.51 -36.10
N LYS A 511 38.37 4.46 -36.03
CA LYS A 511 37.49 3.98 -37.13
C LYS A 511 36.23 4.85 -37.31
N GLY A 512 36.08 5.94 -36.55
CA GLY A 512 34.98 6.90 -36.65
C GLY A 512 33.76 6.60 -35.77
N TYR A 513 33.84 5.63 -34.85
CA TYR A 513 32.71 5.29 -33.99
C TYR A 513 32.49 6.39 -32.94
N LYS A 514 31.27 6.92 -32.87
CA LYS A 514 30.79 7.80 -31.80
C LYS A 514 29.94 6.98 -30.84
N PHE A 515 30.23 7.02 -29.55
CA PHE A 515 29.49 6.28 -28.53
C PHE A 515 28.74 7.24 -27.59
N GLY A 516 27.48 6.94 -27.30
CA GLY A 516 26.62 7.82 -26.50
C GLY A 516 26.44 7.40 -25.03
N ALA A 517 26.67 6.14 -24.71
CA ALA A 517 26.61 5.61 -23.35
C ALA A 517 27.36 4.27 -23.24
N LEU A 518 27.78 3.93 -22.03
CA LEU A 518 28.12 2.56 -21.63
C LEU A 518 26.91 1.98 -20.88
N ILE A 519 26.41 0.82 -21.31
CA ILE A 519 25.33 0.09 -20.64
C ILE A 519 25.87 -1.23 -20.08
N MET A 520 25.53 -1.54 -18.84
CA MET A 520 25.89 -2.80 -18.18
C MET A 520 24.74 -3.31 -17.31
N GLU A 521 24.44 -4.61 -17.39
CA GLU A 521 23.81 -5.34 -16.28
C GLU A 521 24.92 -5.61 -15.23
N PRO A 522 24.86 -5.06 -14.00
CA PRO A 522 25.96 -5.21 -13.05
C PRO A 522 26.04 -6.63 -12.48
N VAL A 523 27.23 -7.21 -12.48
CA VAL A 523 27.57 -8.57 -12.01
C VAL A 523 26.98 -9.70 -12.86
N ILE A 524 25.67 -9.75 -13.09
CA ILE A 524 25.00 -10.86 -13.79
C ILE A 524 24.16 -10.35 -14.96
N LEU A 525 24.44 -10.87 -16.16
CA LEU A 525 23.63 -10.64 -17.36
C LEU A 525 22.54 -11.72 -17.41
N GLY A 526 21.30 -11.33 -17.13
CA GLY A 526 20.22 -12.27 -16.83
C GLY A 526 19.77 -13.09 -18.04
N ALA A 527 19.17 -12.41 -19.03
CA ALA A 527 18.59 -13.11 -20.19
C ALA A 527 19.64 -13.64 -21.19
N GLY A 528 20.91 -13.27 -20.99
CA GLY A 528 22.06 -13.82 -21.71
C GLY A 528 22.45 -15.25 -21.29
N GLY A 529 21.76 -15.84 -20.31
CA GLY A 529 22.06 -17.16 -19.78
C GLY A 529 22.67 -17.12 -18.37
N MET A 530 22.29 -16.14 -17.55
CA MET A 530 22.85 -15.86 -16.21
C MET A 530 24.38 -15.74 -16.22
N LEU A 531 24.94 -15.01 -17.20
CA LEU A 531 26.38 -14.87 -17.31
C LEU A 531 26.91 -13.98 -16.18
N PHE A 532 27.62 -14.57 -15.23
CA PHE A 532 28.29 -13.84 -14.16
C PHE A 532 29.59 -13.27 -14.70
N ALA A 533 29.57 -11.98 -15.05
CA ALA A 533 30.73 -11.25 -15.54
C ALA A 533 31.70 -10.95 -14.39
N ASP A 534 33.02 -11.06 -14.64
CA ASP A 534 34.03 -10.67 -13.66
C ASP A 534 33.83 -9.22 -13.20
N PRO A 535 33.54 -8.96 -11.90
CA PRO A 535 33.38 -7.63 -11.35
C PRO A 535 34.56 -6.69 -11.65
N LEU A 536 35.79 -7.22 -11.71
CA LEU A 536 36.99 -6.43 -12.03
C LEU A 536 36.99 -5.94 -13.48
N PHE A 537 36.48 -6.74 -14.42
CA PHE A 537 36.37 -6.35 -15.83
C PHE A 537 35.33 -5.25 -16.01
N GLN A 538 34.14 -5.40 -15.42
CA GLN A 538 33.08 -4.38 -15.48
C GLN A 538 33.52 -3.06 -14.82
N GLN A 539 34.17 -3.14 -13.65
CA GLN A 539 34.76 -1.98 -13.00
C GLN A 539 35.83 -1.31 -13.88
N SER A 540 36.75 -2.10 -14.47
CA SER A 540 37.79 -1.60 -15.38
C SER A 540 37.19 -0.92 -16.61
N LEU A 541 36.10 -1.44 -17.16
CA LEU A 541 35.40 -0.85 -18.31
C LEU A 541 34.83 0.53 -17.99
N ALA A 542 34.11 0.67 -16.88
CA ALA A 542 33.56 1.96 -16.44
C ALA A 542 34.67 2.96 -16.07
N LEU A 543 35.75 2.50 -15.41
CA LEU A 543 36.87 3.36 -15.03
C LEU A 543 37.66 3.83 -16.25
N VAL A 544 37.96 2.97 -17.23
CA VAL A 544 38.63 3.39 -18.48
C VAL A 544 37.79 4.42 -19.23
N VAL A 545 36.48 4.22 -19.35
CA VAL A 545 35.57 5.21 -19.96
C VAL A 545 35.65 6.56 -19.22
N ARG A 546 35.56 6.56 -17.89
CA ARG A 546 35.53 7.79 -17.06
C ARG A 546 36.87 8.52 -16.98
N GLU A 547 37.98 7.79 -16.89
CA GLU A 547 39.34 8.32 -16.78
C GLU A 547 39.90 8.84 -18.11
N ASN A 548 39.27 8.53 -19.25
CA ASN A 548 39.80 8.87 -20.57
C ASN A 548 38.78 9.63 -21.46
N PRO A 549 38.21 10.77 -21.02
CA PRO A 549 37.22 11.53 -21.79
C PRO A 549 37.73 12.00 -23.17
N GLN A 550 39.04 12.25 -23.28
CA GLN A 550 39.73 12.65 -24.51
C GLN A 550 39.69 11.57 -25.61
N LEU A 551 39.28 10.34 -25.31
CA LEU A 551 39.05 9.31 -26.33
C LEU A 551 37.85 9.60 -27.21
N PHE A 552 36.85 10.34 -26.71
CA PHE A 552 35.59 10.57 -27.40
C PHE A 552 35.51 11.97 -28.03
N GLY A 553 36.31 12.93 -27.55
CA GLY A 553 36.46 14.26 -28.13
C GLY A 553 36.94 15.30 -27.11
N ASP A 554 37.03 16.55 -27.54
CA ASP A 554 37.29 17.67 -26.64
C ASP A 554 36.06 17.91 -25.75
N ALA A 555 36.25 17.82 -24.44
CA ALA A 555 35.20 18.04 -23.46
C ALA A 555 35.71 18.80 -22.23
N PRO A 556 34.86 19.61 -21.58
CA PRO A 556 35.21 20.25 -20.33
C PRO A 556 35.51 19.20 -19.24
N ALA A 557 36.47 19.54 -18.38
CA ALA A 557 36.78 18.77 -17.18
C ALA A 557 35.54 18.68 -16.26
N PRO A 558 35.36 17.58 -15.51
CA PRO A 558 34.26 17.44 -14.57
C PRO A 558 34.27 18.57 -13.53
N SER A 559 33.13 19.21 -13.33
CA SER A 559 32.97 20.38 -12.45
C SER A 559 32.89 20.03 -10.96
N SER A 560 32.67 18.75 -10.63
CA SER A 560 32.59 18.24 -9.26
C SER A 560 32.96 16.74 -9.18
N PRO A 561 33.23 16.18 -7.99
CA PRO A 561 33.47 14.73 -7.83
C PRO A 561 32.28 13.84 -8.21
N THR A 562 31.05 14.37 -8.16
CA THR A 562 29.83 13.66 -8.58
C THR A 562 29.49 13.86 -10.05
N SER A 563 30.26 14.69 -10.78
CA SER A 563 30.11 14.88 -12.21
C SER A 563 30.48 13.62 -13.00
N TRP A 564 29.87 13.42 -14.15
CA TRP A 564 30.26 12.34 -15.06
C TRP A 564 31.40 12.77 -15.99
N SER A 565 32.12 11.79 -16.53
CA SER A 565 33.29 11.96 -17.40
C SER A 565 33.30 10.83 -18.44
N GLY A 566 33.86 11.09 -19.62
CA GLY A 566 33.82 10.17 -20.74
C GLY A 566 32.41 10.02 -21.29
N LEU A 567 31.77 8.90 -21.00
CA LEU A 567 30.39 8.62 -21.39
C LEU A 567 29.50 8.43 -20.16
N PRO A 568 28.20 8.72 -20.25
CA PRO A 568 27.23 8.33 -19.23
C PRO A 568 27.28 6.81 -19.01
N VAL A 569 27.44 6.39 -17.75
CA VAL A 569 27.36 4.98 -17.35
C VAL A 569 25.92 4.67 -16.92
N ILE A 570 25.29 3.76 -17.64
CA ILE A 570 23.94 3.25 -17.39
C ILE A 570 24.06 1.87 -16.77
N CYS A 571 23.56 1.71 -15.54
CA CYS A 571 23.37 0.40 -14.94
C CYS A 571 21.92 -0.05 -15.15
N ASP A 572 21.76 -1.16 -15.87
CA ASP A 572 20.51 -1.87 -16.01
C ASP A 572 20.33 -2.79 -14.78
N GLU A 573 19.64 -2.26 -13.76
CA GLU A 573 19.30 -3.00 -12.55
C GLU A 573 17.86 -3.55 -12.59
N VAL A 574 17.28 -3.71 -13.78
CA VAL A 574 15.93 -4.28 -13.98
C VAL A 574 15.89 -5.73 -13.49
N PHE A 575 16.99 -6.49 -13.61
CA PHE A 575 17.12 -7.81 -13.01
C PHE A 575 17.78 -7.78 -11.63
N THR A 576 18.96 -7.16 -11.54
CA THR A 576 19.94 -7.37 -10.46
C THR A 576 19.74 -6.50 -9.22
N GLY A 577 18.98 -5.42 -9.35
CA GLY A 577 18.78 -4.45 -8.26
C GLY A 577 17.86 -4.95 -7.14
N LEU A 578 17.69 -4.08 -6.14
CA LEU A 578 16.65 -4.18 -5.12
C LEU A 578 16.66 -5.51 -4.36
N TYR A 579 17.84 -5.94 -3.90
CA TYR A 579 18.11 -7.18 -3.16
C TYR A 579 18.08 -8.50 -3.95
N ARG A 580 17.86 -8.51 -5.28
CA ARG A 580 17.97 -9.76 -6.08
C ARG A 580 19.30 -10.48 -5.82
N LEU A 581 20.40 -9.72 -5.86
CA LEU A 581 21.76 -10.19 -5.58
C LEU A 581 22.21 -9.93 -4.12
N GLY A 582 21.28 -9.79 -3.18
CA GLY A 582 21.58 -9.62 -1.75
C GLY A 582 22.03 -8.22 -1.30
N ARG A 583 21.97 -7.21 -2.19
CA ARG A 583 22.23 -5.79 -1.92
C ARG A 583 21.19 -4.89 -2.59
N ARG A 584 20.93 -3.70 -2.03
CA ARG A 584 19.95 -2.71 -2.58
C ARG A 584 20.22 -2.30 -4.03
N THR A 585 21.50 -2.14 -4.38
CA THR A 585 21.97 -1.89 -5.74
C THR A 585 23.13 -2.81 -6.05
N SER A 586 23.08 -3.45 -7.22
CA SER A 586 24.14 -4.33 -7.72
C SER A 586 25.40 -3.58 -8.13
N SER A 587 25.30 -2.31 -8.51
CA SER A 587 26.44 -1.44 -8.84
C SER A 587 27.42 -1.27 -7.67
N SER A 588 26.94 -1.45 -6.43
CA SER A 588 27.79 -1.46 -5.22
C SER A 588 28.80 -2.62 -5.18
N PHE A 589 28.55 -3.73 -5.89
CA PHE A 589 29.55 -4.81 -6.04
C PHE A 589 30.73 -4.40 -6.90
N LEU A 590 30.55 -3.41 -7.79
CA LEU A 590 31.57 -2.91 -8.70
C LEU A 590 32.31 -1.68 -8.11
N GLY A 591 31.90 -1.18 -6.94
CA GLY A 591 32.38 0.11 -6.43
C GLY A 591 32.04 1.30 -7.34
N LEU A 592 30.95 1.20 -8.11
CA LEU A 592 30.55 2.21 -9.09
C LEU A 592 29.25 2.93 -8.71
N ASP A 593 29.29 4.25 -8.74
CA ASP A 593 28.09 5.08 -8.85
C ASP A 593 27.72 5.27 -10.32
N PRO A 594 26.65 4.65 -10.86
CA PRO A 594 26.15 4.96 -12.19
C PRO A 594 25.60 6.40 -12.30
N ASP A 595 25.56 6.90 -13.53
CA ASP A 595 25.00 8.22 -13.85
C ASP A 595 23.50 8.13 -14.19
N ILE A 596 23.06 6.94 -14.62
CA ILE A 596 21.67 6.54 -14.85
C ILE A 596 21.48 5.10 -14.33
N SER A 597 20.39 4.83 -13.61
CA SER A 597 20.05 3.49 -13.10
C SER A 597 18.59 3.14 -13.39
N VAL A 598 18.30 1.92 -13.84
CA VAL A 598 16.93 1.49 -14.19
C VAL A 598 16.49 0.34 -13.29
N HIS A 599 15.29 0.44 -12.72
CA HIS A 599 14.71 -0.60 -11.86
C HIS A 599 13.27 -0.91 -12.28
N ALA A 600 12.91 -2.19 -12.27
CA ALA A 600 11.55 -2.70 -12.47
C ALA A 600 11.44 -4.06 -11.73
N LYS A 601 10.64 -5.01 -12.24
CA LYS A 601 10.52 -6.39 -11.71
C LYS A 601 10.27 -6.41 -10.20
N LEU A 602 11.30 -6.71 -9.41
CA LEU A 602 11.28 -6.78 -7.94
C LEU A 602 10.90 -5.45 -7.27
N LEU A 603 10.95 -4.33 -8.00
CA LEU A 603 10.48 -3.00 -7.55
C LEU A 603 9.08 -3.02 -6.91
N THR A 604 8.16 -3.84 -7.42
CA THR A 604 6.77 -3.96 -6.92
C THR A 604 6.50 -5.29 -6.20
N GLY A 605 7.56 -6.02 -5.82
CA GLY A 605 7.45 -7.35 -5.22
C GLY A 605 6.85 -8.42 -6.13
N GLY A 606 6.64 -8.12 -7.42
CA GLY A 606 5.99 -8.99 -8.40
C GLY A 606 4.49 -8.80 -8.56
N LEU A 607 3.84 -7.86 -7.86
CA LEU A 607 2.37 -7.73 -7.87
C LEU A 607 1.81 -6.96 -9.08
N VAL A 608 2.46 -5.89 -9.54
CA VAL A 608 1.98 -5.02 -10.65
C VAL A 608 3.16 -4.43 -11.43
N PRO A 609 3.00 -4.12 -12.74
CA PRO A 609 4.08 -3.51 -13.53
C PRO A 609 4.35 -2.05 -13.10
N LEU A 610 5.62 -1.71 -12.90
CA LEU A 610 6.14 -0.34 -12.81
C LEU A 610 7.63 -0.36 -13.15
N CYS A 611 8.16 0.71 -13.73
CA CYS A 611 9.58 0.95 -13.87
C CYS A 611 9.98 2.39 -13.51
N THR A 612 11.16 2.53 -12.91
CA THR A 612 11.79 3.80 -12.56
C THR A 612 13.18 3.91 -13.18
N THR A 613 13.44 4.98 -13.92
CA THR A 613 14.75 5.35 -14.44
C THR A 613 15.27 6.54 -13.65
N LEU A 614 16.28 6.32 -12.81
CA LEU A 614 16.97 7.38 -12.06
C LEU A 614 18.09 7.98 -12.89
N ALA A 615 18.32 9.28 -12.72
CA ALA A 615 19.39 10.02 -13.39
C ALA A 615 20.03 11.07 -12.49
N SER A 616 21.28 11.43 -12.80
CA SER A 616 21.97 12.56 -12.17
C SER A 616 21.44 13.92 -12.62
N ASN A 617 21.74 14.98 -11.86
CA ASN A 617 21.37 16.34 -12.24
C ASN A 617 22.03 16.80 -13.55
N GLU A 618 23.22 16.29 -13.89
CA GLU A 618 23.91 16.65 -15.14
C GLU A 618 23.27 15.99 -16.36
N ILE A 619 22.80 14.75 -16.23
CA ILE A 619 22.00 14.08 -17.27
C ILE A 619 20.67 14.83 -17.47
N PHE A 620 20.02 15.24 -16.39
CA PHE A 620 18.80 16.05 -16.47
C PHE A 620 19.05 17.43 -17.13
N ALA A 621 20.18 18.08 -16.85
CA ALA A 621 20.52 19.37 -17.41
C ALA A 621 20.68 19.35 -18.95
N ALA A 622 21.04 18.21 -19.55
CA ALA A 622 21.14 18.07 -21.01
C ALA A 622 19.79 18.21 -21.76
N PHE A 623 18.66 18.19 -21.02
CA PHE A 623 17.30 18.44 -21.53
C PHE A 623 16.73 19.78 -21.04
N SER A 624 17.52 20.60 -20.35
CA SER A 624 17.07 21.86 -19.75
C SER A 624 17.23 23.03 -20.73
N SER A 625 16.12 23.44 -21.34
CA SER A 625 16.03 24.53 -22.32
C SER A 625 14.70 25.27 -22.14
N PRO A 626 14.56 26.54 -22.57
CA PRO A 626 13.26 27.20 -22.68
C PRO A 626 12.31 26.50 -23.67
N GLU A 627 12.84 25.78 -24.66
CA GLU A 627 12.05 25.14 -25.70
C GLU A 627 11.54 23.75 -25.30
N LYS A 628 10.23 23.51 -25.45
CA LYS A 628 9.61 22.22 -25.11
C LYS A 628 10.14 21.06 -25.97
N SER A 629 10.64 21.34 -27.18
CA SER A 629 11.22 20.33 -28.07
C SER A 629 12.54 19.73 -27.57
N ASP A 630 13.26 20.43 -26.69
CA ASP A 630 14.51 19.95 -26.08
C ASP A 630 14.28 19.08 -24.83
N ALA A 631 13.05 19.06 -24.30
CA ALA A 631 12.68 18.22 -23.17
C ALA A 631 12.69 16.73 -23.56
N LEU A 632 12.74 15.85 -22.55
CA LEU A 632 12.56 14.42 -22.77
C LEU A 632 11.11 14.12 -23.16
N LEU A 633 10.81 14.14 -24.46
CA LEU A 633 9.50 13.83 -25.03
C LEU A 633 9.24 12.31 -25.07
N HIS A 634 9.26 11.68 -23.90
CA HIS A 634 8.86 10.30 -23.66
C HIS A 634 7.77 10.31 -22.58
N GLY A 635 6.74 9.47 -22.72
CA GLY A 635 5.71 9.28 -21.71
C GLY A 635 4.68 8.24 -22.13
N HIS A 636 4.11 7.55 -21.15
CA HIS A 636 3.05 6.56 -21.36
C HIS A 636 1.78 7.03 -20.66
N SER A 637 0.62 6.51 -21.06
CA SER A 637 -0.66 6.83 -20.41
C SER A 637 -0.65 6.50 -18.91
N TYR A 638 0.04 5.42 -18.52
CA TYR A 638 0.15 4.96 -17.13
C TYR A 638 1.46 5.39 -16.43
N THR A 639 2.22 6.34 -16.99
CA THR A 639 3.43 6.90 -16.37
C THR A 639 3.13 7.30 -14.91
N ALA A 640 3.89 6.70 -13.98
CA ALA A 640 3.77 6.87 -12.53
C ALA A 640 2.41 6.49 -11.92
N HIS A 641 1.68 5.50 -12.44
CA HIS A 641 0.37 5.13 -11.89
C HIS A 641 0.42 4.85 -10.36
N ALA A 642 -0.52 5.45 -9.63
CA ALA A 642 -0.46 5.56 -8.17
C ALA A 642 -0.49 4.20 -7.45
N VAL A 643 -1.15 3.18 -8.03
CA VAL A 643 -1.19 1.81 -7.50
C VAL A 643 0.20 1.20 -7.52
N GLY A 644 0.86 1.18 -8.68
CA GLY A 644 2.22 0.67 -8.82
C GLY A 644 3.21 1.41 -7.93
N CYS A 645 3.11 2.74 -7.87
CA CYS A 645 3.99 3.54 -7.01
C CYS A 645 3.83 3.21 -5.52
N LYS A 646 2.59 3.00 -5.03
CA LYS A 646 2.39 2.66 -3.61
C LYS A 646 2.83 1.23 -3.28
N VAL A 647 2.54 0.28 -4.17
CA VAL A 647 3.02 -1.11 -4.03
C VAL A 647 4.54 -1.16 -4.03
N ALA A 648 5.20 -0.40 -4.91
CA ALA A 648 6.65 -0.32 -4.95
C ALA A 648 7.26 0.33 -3.71
N GLU A 649 6.67 1.42 -3.21
CA GLU A 649 7.11 2.03 -1.96
C GLU A 649 7.02 1.03 -0.79
N THR A 650 5.89 0.32 -0.66
CA THR A 650 5.70 -0.69 0.39
C THR A 650 6.70 -1.84 0.21
N SER A 651 6.84 -2.39 -1.00
CA SER A 651 7.78 -3.50 -1.29
C SER A 651 9.23 -3.16 -0.92
N LEU A 652 9.71 -1.97 -1.30
CA LEU A 652 11.04 -1.49 -0.94
C LEU A 652 11.20 -1.33 0.57
N ARG A 653 10.21 -0.74 1.26
CA ARG A 653 10.24 -0.61 2.72
C ARG A 653 10.32 -1.99 3.38
N THR A 654 9.43 -2.90 3.02
CA THR A 654 9.42 -4.28 3.55
C THR A 654 10.79 -4.95 3.42
N MET A 655 11.40 -4.94 2.23
CA MET A 655 12.75 -5.51 2.03
C MET A 655 13.84 -4.80 2.85
N MET A 656 13.77 -3.47 3.02
CA MET A 656 14.68 -2.72 3.89
C MET A 656 14.47 -3.03 5.38
N GLU A 657 13.25 -3.36 5.81
CA GLU A 657 12.96 -3.79 7.17
C GLU A 657 13.47 -5.20 7.44
N MET A 658 13.34 -6.11 6.48
CA MET A 658 13.94 -7.45 6.55
C MET A 658 15.48 -7.41 6.63
N GLU A 659 16.12 -6.48 5.92
CA GLU A 659 17.56 -6.23 6.06
C GLU A 659 17.91 -5.79 7.50
N ARG A 660 17.18 -4.81 8.02
CA ARG A 660 17.39 -4.21 9.35
C ARG A 660 17.14 -5.21 10.49
N ASP A 661 16.15 -6.07 10.32
CA ASP A 661 15.71 -7.03 11.34
C ASP A 661 16.49 -8.36 11.28
N GLY A 662 17.55 -8.43 10.45
CA GLY A 662 18.49 -9.54 10.40
C GLY A 662 17.98 -10.77 9.66
N PHE A 663 16.98 -10.62 8.78
CA PHE A 663 16.28 -11.75 8.15
C PHE A 663 17.23 -12.72 7.43
N TRP A 664 18.20 -12.17 6.69
CA TRP A 664 19.18 -12.94 5.92
C TRP A 664 20.41 -13.39 6.71
N ASP A 665 20.50 -13.11 8.02
CA ASP A 665 21.74 -13.31 8.77
C ASP A 665 22.12 -14.80 8.92
N ALA A 666 21.15 -15.71 8.84
CA ALA A 666 21.42 -17.15 8.75
C ALA A 666 22.15 -17.51 7.43
N CYS A 667 21.65 -16.99 6.31
CA CYS A 667 22.25 -17.16 4.98
C CYS A 667 23.63 -16.49 4.90
N ARG A 668 23.77 -15.26 5.42
CA ARG A 668 25.07 -14.57 5.52
C ARG A 668 26.07 -15.39 6.33
N LYS A 669 25.64 -15.99 7.45
CA LYS A 669 26.52 -16.76 8.33
C LYS A 669 27.08 -18.02 7.67
N ASP A 670 26.30 -18.70 6.83
CA ASP A 670 26.75 -19.86 6.05
C ASP A 670 27.94 -19.49 5.14
N TRP A 671 27.86 -18.32 4.49
CA TRP A 671 28.89 -17.83 3.58
C TRP A 671 30.06 -17.10 4.28
N SER A 672 29.89 -16.60 5.51
CA SER A 672 30.87 -15.76 6.22
C SER A 672 31.99 -16.53 6.95
N ALA A 673 32.37 -17.73 6.52
CA ALA A 673 33.30 -18.60 7.24
C ALA A 673 34.76 -18.10 7.28
N SER A 674 35.12 -17.09 6.48
CA SER A 674 36.42 -16.41 6.47
C SER A 674 36.35 -15.05 7.19
N GLN A 675 37.33 -14.77 8.05
CA GLN A 675 37.45 -13.44 8.66
C GLN A 675 37.78 -12.39 7.59
N GLY A 676 36.89 -11.43 7.38
CA GLY A 676 37.06 -10.33 6.42
C GLY A 676 36.00 -10.24 5.30
N SER A 677 34.93 -11.02 5.32
CA SER A 677 33.94 -11.09 4.23
C SER A 677 33.44 -9.71 3.76
N ASN A 678 33.39 -9.51 2.43
CA ASN A 678 32.89 -8.31 1.75
C ASN A 678 31.33 -8.23 1.74
N GLY A 679 30.67 -8.88 2.69
CA GLY A 679 29.22 -9.01 2.76
C GLY A 679 28.64 -9.76 1.56
N ILE A 680 29.39 -10.72 0.99
CA ILE A 680 28.93 -11.60 -0.09
C ILE A 680 28.19 -12.80 0.54
N TRP A 681 27.04 -13.15 0.00
CA TRP A 681 26.21 -14.26 0.51
C TRP A 681 25.20 -14.74 -0.54
N SER A 682 24.65 -15.92 -0.32
CA SER A 682 23.52 -16.47 -1.05
C SER A 682 22.50 -17.10 -0.07
N SER A 683 21.23 -17.16 -0.45
CA SER A 683 20.21 -17.91 0.29
C SER A 683 20.41 -19.43 0.12
N TRP A 684 20.92 -19.83 -1.04
CA TRP A 684 21.41 -21.18 -1.33
C TRP A 684 22.70 -21.47 -0.54
N SER A 685 22.77 -22.65 0.11
CA SER A 685 23.91 -22.99 0.96
C SER A 685 25.20 -23.22 0.19
N GLN A 686 26.34 -22.92 0.82
CA GLN A 686 27.66 -23.11 0.22
C GLN A 686 27.93 -24.59 -0.10
N ASP A 687 27.51 -25.51 0.78
CA ASP A 687 27.65 -26.95 0.57
C ASP A 687 26.86 -27.45 -0.65
N LEU A 688 25.62 -26.97 -0.87
CA LEU A 688 24.83 -27.33 -2.04
C LEU A 688 25.50 -26.89 -3.34
N VAL A 689 25.96 -25.63 -3.40
CA VAL A 689 26.70 -25.10 -4.56
C VAL A 689 27.96 -25.92 -4.83
N ARG A 690 28.68 -26.27 -3.76
CA ARG A 690 29.89 -27.10 -3.83
C ARG A 690 29.59 -28.50 -4.36
N GLU A 691 28.59 -29.20 -3.83
CA GLU A 691 28.17 -30.53 -4.28
C GLU A 691 27.76 -30.54 -5.75
N LEU A 692 26.94 -29.56 -6.17
CA LEU A 692 26.53 -29.38 -7.56
C LEU A 692 27.73 -29.20 -8.50
N SER A 693 28.77 -28.47 -8.07
CA SER A 693 29.99 -28.27 -8.87
C SER A 693 30.83 -29.53 -9.13
N PHE A 694 30.59 -30.61 -8.37
CA PHE A 694 31.21 -31.92 -8.58
C PHE A 694 30.37 -32.88 -9.44
N ALA A 695 29.10 -32.55 -9.72
CA ALA A 695 28.24 -33.42 -10.50
C ALA A 695 28.78 -33.59 -11.94
N PRO A 696 28.94 -34.82 -12.48
CA PRO A 696 29.56 -35.04 -13.80
C PRO A 696 28.85 -34.35 -14.97
N SER A 697 27.54 -34.09 -14.82
CA SER A 697 26.73 -33.37 -15.80
C SER A 697 26.83 -31.85 -15.72
N VAL A 698 27.47 -31.28 -14.68
CA VAL A 698 27.60 -29.83 -14.47
C VAL A 698 28.93 -29.35 -15.05
N GLU A 699 28.85 -28.30 -15.87
CA GLU A 699 30.00 -27.56 -16.37
C GLU A 699 30.54 -26.61 -15.30
N GLY A 700 29.64 -25.82 -14.72
CA GLY A 700 29.90 -24.93 -13.59
C GLY A 700 28.60 -24.45 -12.94
N VAL A 701 28.72 -23.86 -11.77
CA VAL A 701 27.60 -23.39 -10.95
C VAL A 701 28.01 -22.13 -10.19
N PHE A 702 27.06 -21.25 -9.89
CA PHE A 702 27.26 -20.19 -8.89
C PHE A 702 25.96 -19.87 -8.17
N ALA A 703 26.07 -19.24 -7.00
CA ALA A 703 24.92 -18.62 -6.34
C ALA A 703 25.31 -17.27 -5.73
N LEU A 704 24.39 -16.30 -5.77
CA LEU A 704 24.55 -14.95 -5.23
C LEU A 704 23.19 -14.32 -4.91
N GLY A 705 23.02 -13.83 -3.69
CA GLY A 705 21.72 -13.33 -3.21
C GLY A 705 20.66 -14.42 -3.27
N SER A 706 19.60 -14.22 -4.04
CA SER A 706 18.54 -15.23 -4.25
C SER A 706 18.74 -16.12 -5.48
N VAL A 707 19.78 -15.87 -6.29
CA VAL A 707 20.00 -16.53 -7.59
C VAL A 707 20.93 -17.73 -7.42
N LEU A 708 20.53 -18.88 -7.97
CA LEU A 708 21.36 -20.05 -8.26
C LEU A 708 21.28 -20.33 -9.77
N SER A 709 22.43 -20.47 -10.42
CA SER A 709 22.53 -20.86 -11.82
C SER A 709 23.45 -22.06 -11.98
N ILE A 710 23.00 -23.07 -12.72
CA ILE A 710 23.69 -24.35 -12.94
C ILE A 710 23.83 -24.56 -14.45
N THR A 711 25.04 -24.49 -14.97
CA THR A 711 25.36 -24.78 -16.37
C THR A 711 25.67 -26.26 -16.54
N LEU A 712 24.97 -26.95 -17.44
CA LEU A 712 25.16 -28.37 -17.74
C LEU A 712 26.05 -28.60 -18.97
N ARG A 713 26.75 -29.74 -19.00
CA ARG A 713 27.57 -30.17 -20.14
C ARG A 713 26.72 -30.81 -21.23
N ASP A 714 26.95 -30.42 -22.48
CA ASP A 714 26.44 -31.15 -23.65
C ASP A 714 27.32 -32.36 -23.98
N GLN A 715 26.73 -33.54 -24.19
CA GLN A 715 27.45 -34.75 -24.64
C GLN A 715 27.70 -34.76 -26.16
N THR A 716 27.00 -33.91 -26.91
CA THR A 716 27.02 -33.78 -28.38
C THR A 716 27.68 -32.50 -28.88
N GLY A 717 27.98 -31.56 -27.97
CA GLY A 717 28.66 -30.30 -28.26
C GLY A 717 27.79 -29.28 -29.01
N GLY A 718 27.03 -28.46 -28.27
CA GLY A 718 26.26 -27.36 -28.86
C GLY A 718 25.69 -26.40 -27.82
N GLY A 719 25.51 -25.13 -28.23
CA GLY A 719 24.76 -24.12 -27.47
C GLY A 719 23.25 -24.29 -27.64
N TYR A 720 22.53 -23.22 -28.01
CA TYR A 720 21.06 -23.12 -28.21
C TYR A 720 20.27 -24.34 -28.77
N THR A 721 20.88 -25.29 -29.49
CA THR A 721 20.21 -26.53 -29.95
C THR A 721 20.30 -27.71 -28.99
N SER A 722 20.95 -27.57 -27.83
CA SER A 722 21.07 -28.63 -26.84
C SER A 722 19.71 -29.11 -26.32
N THR A 723 19.68 -30.27 -25.69
CA THR A 723 18.52 -30.74 -24.92
C THR A 723 18.89 -31.17 -23.49
N ALA A 724 20.10 -30.88 -23.04
CA ALA A 724 20.64 -31.38 -21.77
C ALA A 724 19.78 -30.98 -20.55
N ALA A 725 19.37 -29.71 -20.46
CA ALA A 725 18.52 -29.19 -19.39
C ALA A 725 17.07 -29.69 -19.48
N LYS A 726 16.55 -30.04 -20.66
CA LYS A 726 15.14 -30.43 -20.83
C LYS A 726 14.77 -31.66 -19.99
N GLY A 727 15.67 -32.63 -19.90
CA GLY A 727 15.48 -33.82 -19.05
C GLY A 727 15.53 -33.52 -17.54
N LEU A 728 16.28 -32.50 -17.12
CA LEU A 728 16.32 -32.06 -15.71
C LEU A 728 15.09 -31.21 -15.36
N GLN A 729 14.70 -30.28 -16.23
CA GLN A 729 13.47 -29.49 -16.12
C GLN A 729 12.24 -30.40 -16.03
N GLN A 730 12.16 -31.44 -16.86
CA GLN A 730 11.08 -32.43 -16.80
C GLN A 730 11.07 -33.16 -15.45
N LYS A 731 12.20 -33.72 -15.00
CA LYS A 731 12.29 -34.40 -13.69
C LYS A 731 11.95 -33.51 -12.50
N LEU A 732 12.31 -32.23 -12.56
CA LEU A 732 11.92 -31.23 -11.56
C LEU A 732 10.44 -30.89 -11.62
N SER A 733 9.81 -30.83 -12.80
CA SER A 733 8.36 -30.64 -12.90
C SER A 733 7.57 -31.87 -12.41
N GLU A 734 8.13 -33.08 -12.60
CA GLU A 734 7.56 -34.36 -12.16
C GLU A 734 7.87 -34.67 -10.68
N GLY A 735 8.83 -33.99 -10.05
CA GLY A 735 9.24 -34.18 -8.65
C GLY A 735 10.10 -35.41 -8.38
N LEU A 736 10.66 -36.04 -9.42
CA LEU A 736 11.34 -37.35 -9.34
C LEU A 736 12.79 -37.28 -8.82
N LEU A 737 13.13 -36.24 -8.06
CA LEU A 737 14.47 -36.04 -7.46
C LEU A 737 14.42 -36.29 -5.95
N SER A 738 14.73 -37.52 -5.55
CA SER A 738 15.03 -37.89 -4.18
C SER A 738 16.53 -37.74 -3.88
N CYS A 739 16.91 -36.59 -3.29
CA CYS A 739 18.22 -36.47 -2.64
C CYS A 739 18.15 -37.08 -1.24
N GLY A 740 19.02 -38.04 -0.94
CA GLY A 740 18.97 -38.86 0.28
C GLY A 740 19.44 -38.17 1.57
N TYR A 741 19.14 -36.89 1.77
CA TYR A 741 19.57 -36.13 2.96
C TYR A 741 18.39 -35.56 3.75
N GLU A 742 18.25 -36.04 4.99
CA GLU A 742 17.29 -35.57 6.00
C GLU A 742 17.64 -34.15 6.50
N SER A 743 17.38 -33.12 5.70
CA SER A 743 17.11 -31.75 6.23
C SER A 743 16.64 -30.76 5.17
N HIS A 744 17.23 -30.72 3.96
CA HIS A 744 17.04 -29.59 3.03
C HIS A 744 16.59 -29.92 1.60
N CYS A 745 16.42 -31.19 1.20
CA CYS A 745 15.82 -31.56 -0.09
C CYS A 745 14.86 -32.74 0.02
N THR A 746 13.57 -32.46 0.29
CA THR A 746 12.46 -33.39 0.01
C THR A 746 11.91 -33.09 -1.40
N GLU A 747 11.64 -34.13 -2.21
CA GLU A 747 11.09 -34.09 -3.59
C GLU A 747 10.76 -32.68 -4.14
N LEU A 748 11.72 -32.05 -4.82
CA LEU A 748 11.55 -30.67 -5.28
C LEU A 748 10.77 -30.61 -6.61
N ARG A 749 9.45 -30.39 -6.52
CA ARG A 749 8.60 -30.01 -7.67
C ARG A 749 8.76 -28.53 -7.99
N CYS A 750 9.43 -28.23 -9.09
CA CYS A 750 9.79 -26.88 -9.49
C CYS A 750 9.43 -26.59 -10.95
N GLN A 751 8.97 -25.37 -11.23
CA GLN A 751 8.94 -24.78 -12.56
C GLN A 751 10.15 -23.83 -12.72
N PRO A 752 11.31 -24.34 -13.17
CA PRO A 752 12.50 -23.51 -13.39
C PRO A 752 12.27 -22.52 -14.54
N ALA A 753 13.08 -21.45 -14.58
CA ALA A 753 13.08 -20.58 -15.75
C ALA A 753 13.61 -21.35 -16.97
N ALA A 754 12.81 -21.41 -18.04
CA ALA A 754 13.25 -21.97 -19.32
C ALA A 754 14.10 -20.92 -20.08
N HIS A 755 15.39 -20.83 -19.74
CA HIS A 755 16.34 -20.03 -20.50
C HIS A 755 16.86 -20.74 -21.76
N ARG A 756 17.40 -19.91 -22.66
CA ARG A 756 17.51 -20.23 -24.09
C ARG A 756 18.69 -21.11 -24.45
N ASP A 757 19.75 -21.06 -23.67
CA ASP A 757 20.73 -22.14 -23.72
C ASP A 757 20.16 -23.30 -22.90
N HIS A 758 19.74 -24.35 -23.60
CA HIS A 758 19.25 -25.62 -23.04
C HIS A 758 20.34 -26.41 -22.27
N LEU A 759 21.33 -25.70 -21.75
CA LEU A 759 22.42 -26.11 -20.87
C LEU A 759 22.21 -25.54 -19.46
N THR A 760 21.68 -24.32 -19.34
CA THR A 760 21.62 -23.61 -18.04
C THR A 760 20.24 -23.79 -17.38
N MET A 761 20.25 -24.04 -16.08
CA MET A 761 19.06 -24.07 -15.23
C MET A 761 19.20 -23.04 -14.11
N ASP A 762 18.21 -22.16 -14.03
CA ASP A 762 18.19 -21.08 -13.05
C ASP A 762 17.06 -21.28 -12.05
N LEU A 763 17.41 -21.16 -10.78
CA LEU A 763 16.50 -21.19 -9.65
C LEU A 763 16.65 -19.89 -8.86
N ILE A 764 15.54 -19.21 -8.64
CA ILE A 764 15.46 -18.04 -7.77
C ILE A 764 14.61 -18.40 -6.58
N GLU A 765 15.17 -18.24 -5.39
CA GLU A 765 14.41 -18.34 -4.15
C GLU A 765 13.57 -17.07 -3.96
N LEU A 766 12.29 -17.25 -3.63
CA LEU A 766 11.31 -16.18 -3.63
C LEU A 766 10.98 -15.66 -2.24
N TYR A 767 11.13 -16.52 -1.23
CA TYR A 767 10.77 -16.17 0.13
C TYR A 767 11.92 -15.49 0.87
N PHE A 768 11.67 -14.24 1.24
CA PHE A 768 12.43 -13.50 2.23
C PHE A 768 11.61 -13.27 3.51
N TYR A 769 10.64 -14.14 3.80
CA TYR A 769 9.89 -14.16 5.04
C TYR A 769 10.00 -15.53 5.71
N ALA A 770 9.77 -15.63 7.02
CA ALA A 770 9.80 -16.89 7.74
C ALA A 770 8.59 -16.92 8.66
N SER A 771 7.66 -17.83 8.37
CA SER A 771 6.53 -18.10 9.24
C SER A 771 7.03 -18.76 10.54
N GLY A 772 7.41 -17.94 11.52
CA GLY A 772 7.56 -18.32 12.92
C GLY A 772 8.98 -18.48 13.47
N ARG A 773 9.64 -17.36 13.83
CA ARG A 773 10.59 -17.32 14.97
C ARG A 773 10.40 -16.09 15.86
N VAL A 774 9.47 -16.24 16.80
CA VAL A 774 9.53 -15.80 18.20
C VAL A 774 10.37 -14.54 18.54
N ARG A 775 9.68 -13.45 18.92
CA ARG A 775 10.18 -12.55 19.97
C ARG A 775 9.86 -13.17 21.33
N SER A 776 10.88 -13.60 22.08
CA SER A 776 10.72 -14.04 23.46
C SER A 776 10.71 -12.84 24.41
N SER A 777 9.56 -12.19 24.56
CA SER A 777 9.36 -11.18 25.60
C SER A 777 9.24 -11.86 26.97
N GLY A 778 10.38 -12.04 27.65
CA GLY A 778 10.42 -12.50 29.03
C GLY A 778 9.85 -11.44 29.98
N SER A 779 8.59 -11.59 30.38
CA SER A 779 7.95 -10.73 31.40
C SER A 779 7.99 -11.40 32.78
N GLU A 780 9.07 -11.22 33.53
CA GLU A 780 9.06 -11.47 34.97
C GLU A 780 8.23 -10.41 35.70
N VAL A 781 6.92 -10.63 35.80
CA VAL A 781 6.09 -9.90 36.77
C VAL A 781 6.27 -10.54 38.14
N SER A 782 7.29 -10.07 38.86
CA SER A 782 7.56 -10.49 40.24
C SER A 782 6.45 -10.00 41.18
N LYS A 783 5.66 -10.94 41.71
CA LYS A 783 4.73 -10.67 42.81
C LYS A 783 5.52 -10.49 44.11
N GLN A 784 5.66 -9.25 44.58
CA GLN A 784 5.93 -8.99 45.99
C GLN A 784 4.63 -9.21 46.79
N ASN A 785 4.58 -10.24 47.64
CA ASN A 785 4.67 -9.98 49.08
C ASN A 785 4.71 -11.23 49.99
N GLN A 786 5.47 -11.05 51.08
CA GLN A 786 5.33 -11.63 52.41
C GLN A 786 5.40 -13.16 52.63
N LYS A 787 6.53 -13.56 53.23
CA LYS A 787 6.67 -14.68 54.17
C LYS A 787 5.63 -14.61 55.30
N SER A 788 5.21 -15.75 55.87
CA SER A 788 5.76 -16.24 57.16
C SER A 788 4.98 -17.42 57.77
N ILE A 789 5.68 -18.33 58.49
CA ILE A 789 5.16 -19.24 59.56
C ILE A 789 4.26 -20.41 59.06
N SER A 790 4.36 -21.67 59.50
CA SER A 790 5.37 -22.46 60.27
C SER A 790 5.07 -23.95 60.02
N SER A 791 6.09 -24.80 59.79
CA SER A 791 6.64 -25.82 60.71
C SER A 791 5.81 -27.11 60.90
N ASP A 792 6.56 -28.23 60.97
CA ASP A 792 6.22 -29.52 61.59
C ASP A 792 5.14 -30.42 60.93
N SER A 793 5.25 -31.76 60.91
CA SER A 793 6.39 -32.68 61.11
C SER A 793 6.02 -34.10 60.63
N ASP A 794 6.97 -35.04 60.71
CA ASP A 794 6.77 -36.49 60.89
C ASP A 794 6.37 -37.41 59.71
N ASN A 795 7.43 -38.00 59.12
CA ASN A 795 7.70 -39.44 58.99
C ASN A 795 6.89 -40.40 59.94
N PRO A 796 6.82 -41.73 59.72
CA PRO A 796 7.60 -42.53 58.76
C PRO A 796 6.84 -43.65 57.99
N SER A 797 7.62 -44.36 57.18
CA SER A 797 7.36 -45.64 56.49
C SER A 797 7.36 -46.86 57.47
N PRO A 798 7.41 -48.17 57.07
CA PRO A 798 7.49 -48.79 55.73
C PRO A 798 6.75 -50.16 55.53
N ARG A 799 6.92 -50.76 54.33
CA ARG A 799 6.85 -52.23 53.99
C ARG A 799 5.47 -52.91 54.06
N SER A 800 5.16 -53.97 53.30
CA SER A 800 5.80 -54.65 52.13
C SER A 800 4.82 -55.68 51.57
N GLY A 801 4.81 -55.95 50.25
CA GLY A 801 3.88 -56.95 49.69
C GLY A 801 3.96 -57.18 48.18
N ASP A 802 5.10 -57.66 47.70
CA ASP A 802 5.19 -58.55 46.53
C ASP A 802 4.65 -59.95 46.96
N PRO A 803 4.40 -60.96 46.10
CA PRO A 803 4.58 -61.00 44.64
C PRO A 803 3.41 -61.71 43.91
N SER A 804 3.74 -62.32 42.76
CA SER A 804 3.03 -63.40 42.05
C SER A 804 1.99 -62.94 41.03
N TYR A 805 1.87 -63.54 39.85
CA TYR A 805 2.70 -64.42 38.98
C TYR A 805 1.77 -64.74 37.79
N THR A 806 2.27 -65.46 36.79
CA THR A 806 1.56 -66.03 35.63
C THR A 806 1.17 -65.05 34.52
N THR A 807 1.74 -65.08 33.31
CA THR A 807 1.95 -66.17 32.32
C THR A 807 0.66 -66.67 31.67
N PRO A 808 0.70 -67.16 30.40
CA PRO A 808 1.60 -66.79 29.29
C PRO A 808 0.86 -66.73 27.92
N ALA A 809 1.64 -66.51 26.84
CA ALA A 809 1.39 -67.10 25.50
C ALA A 809 0.08 -66.66 24.77
N SER A 810 -0.22 -67.00 23.51
CA SER A 810 0.44 -67.82 22.47
C SER A 810 -0.15 -67.50 21.09
N GLY A 811 0.53 -67.89 20.00
CA GLY A 811 -0.07 -68.06 18.67
C GLY A 811 -0.10 -66.79 17.81
N ILE A 812 0.69 -66.59 16.74
CA ILE A 812 1.32 -67.48 15.75
C ILE A 812 0.33 -68.20 14.82
N SER A 813 0.19 -67.68 13.59
CA SER A 813 0.19 -68.42 12.31
C SER A 813 0.07 -67.45 11.11
N PHE A 814 0.68 -67.65 9.93
CA PHE A 814 1.93 -68.33 9.53
C PHE A 814 2.25 -67.97 8.04
N LEU A 815 3.53 -68.11 7.62
CA LEU A 815 4.05 -68.23 6.23
C LEU A 815 4.01 -66.99 5.29
N SER A 816 5.05 -66.66 4.51
CA SER A 816 6.45 -67.14 4.47
C SER A 816 7.40 -66.30 3.57
N ILE A 817 8.71 -66.44 3.82
CA ILE A 817 9.89 -66.32 2.89
C ILE A 817 10.45 -64.88 2.67
N ASP A 818 11.77 -64.58 2.78
CA ASP A 818 12.95 -65.41 3.12
C ASP A 818 14.13 -64.63 3.78
N GLU A 819 15.07 -65.39 4.37
CA GLU A 819 16.54 -65.22 4.58
C GLU A 819 17.28 -63.84 4.64
N THR A 820 18.47 -63.67 5.27
CA THR A 820 19.15 -64.14 6.52
C THR A 820 20.49 -63.35 6.72
N TRP A 821 21.16 -63.49 7.89
CA TRP A 821 22.56 -63.04 8.24
C TRP A 821 22.86 -61.52 8.32
N SER A 822 23.82 -61.00 9.10
CA SER A 822 24.42 -61.40 10.39
C SER A 822 25.31 -60.27 10.98
N ARG A 823 25.29 -60.07 12.31
CA ARG A 823 26.25 -59.27 13.12
C ARG A 823 27.68 -59.89 13.10
N PRO A 824 28.81 -59.20 13.44
CA PRO A 824 29.01 -58.59 14.78
C PRO A 824 30.06 -57.44 14.99
N GLN A 825 30.04 -56.86 16.21
CA GLN A 825 31.20 -56.42 17.03
C GLN A 825 32.14 -55.28 16.51
N SER A 826 32.79 -54.42 17.32
CA SER A 826 32.88 -54.29 18.80
C SER A 826 33.49 -52.94 19.24
N LEU A 827 33.54 -52.74 20.57
CA LEU A 827 34.39 -51.84 21.37
C LEU A 827 33.90 -50.41 21.70
N GLN A 828 34.39 -49.98 22.87
CA GLN A 828 33.78 -49.12 23.90
C GLN A 828 34.93 -48.56 24.76
N LEU A 829 34.67 -47.64 25.72
CA LEU A 829 35.59 -47.15 26.78
C LEU A 829 36.70 -46.17 26.30
N LEU A 830 37.23 -45.19 27.06
CA LEU A 830 36.99 -44.51 28.36
C LEU A 830 37.72 -43.12 28.29
N TYR A 831 37.77 -42.19 29.26
CA TYR A 831 37.37 -42.14 30.67
C TYR A 831 36.84 -40.74 31.08
N THR A 832 35.91 -40.70 32.02
CA THR A 832 35.53 -39.58 32.91
C THR A 832 36.71 -38.92 33.64
N MET A 833 36.58 -37.65 34.05
CA MET A 833 36.86 -37.26 35.45
C MET A 833 36.11 -35.97 35.85
N ALA A 834 35.58 -35.98 37.06
CA ALA A 834 34.98 -34.83 37.73
C ALA A 834 35.73 -34.58 39.05
N LEU A 835 35.68 -33.34 39.56
CA LEU A 835 35.51 -32.91 40.98
C LEU A 835 36.04 -31.47 41.20
N PRO A 836 35.67 -30.77 42.30
CA PRO A 836 35.48 -29.30 42.33
C PRO A 836 36.57 -28.57 43.13
N LEU A 837 36.42 -27.25 43.34
CA LEU A 837 36.55 -26.58 44.66
C LEU A 837 36.24 -25.06 44.64
N THR A 838 35.38 -24.65 45.59
CA THR A 838 35.33 -23.37 46.36
C THR A 838 35.93 -22.04 45.84
N SER A 839 35.04 -21.05 45.66
CA SER A 839 34.82 -19.85 46.53
C SER A 839 36.00 -19.01 47.07
N VAL A 840 35.72 -17.69 47.22
CA VAL A 840 36.46 -16.60 47.91
C VAL A 840 37.52 -15.87 47.05
N ALA A 841 37.64 -14.53 47.00
CA ALA A 841 36.70 -13.41 47.19
C ALA A 841 37.33 -12.07 46.74
N ARG A 842 36.48 -11.08 46.44
CA ARG A 842 36.62 -9.61 46.66
C ARG A 842 38.03 -8.98 46.86
N SER A 843 38.33 -7.94 46.09
CA SER A 843 38.40 -6.53 46.57
C SER A 843 38.52 -5.56 45.37
N VAL A 844 37.62 -4.59 45.13
CA VAL A 844 37.24 -3.36 45.89
C VAL A 844 38.23 -2.21 45.62
N LEU A 845 37.80 -1.12 44.96
CA LEU A 845 37.47 0.23 45.49
C LEU A 845 37.05 1.13 44.28
N ARG A 846 36.19 2.16 44.35
CA ARG A 846 35.25 2.65 45.38
C ARG A 846 34.15 3.55 44.73
N ARG A 847 33.08 3.83 45.49
CA ARG A 847 31.98 4.76 45.15
C ARG A 847 32.44 6.21 44.96
N CYS A 848 31.60 7.00 44.28
CA CYS A 848 31.11 8.28 44.81
C CYS A 848 29.67 8.57 44.32
N TYR A 849 28.75 8.83 45.25
CA TYR A 849 27.54 9.62 44.98
C TYR A 849 27.86 11.07 45.37
N GLY A 850 27.49 12.05 44.54
CA GLY A 850 27.71 13.48 44.80
C GLY A 850 26.57 14.32 44.24
N THR A 851 26.07 15.26 45.03
CA THR A 851 24.88 16.07 44.75
C THR A 851 25.18 17.36 43.99
N VAL A 852 24.35 17.66 42.98
CA VAL A 852 23.88 18.99 42.53
C VAL A 852 24.93 20.12 42.37
N GLN A 853 25.20 20.50 41.11
CA GLN A 853 25.06 21.90 40.66
C GLN A 853 24.97 21.97 39.12
N ALA A 854 24.32 23.02 38.60
CA ALA A 854 23.96 23.15 37.19
C ALA A 854 24.95 24.06 36.41
N SER A 855 25.22 23.74 35.13
CA SER A 855 25.31 24.74 34.05
C SER A 855 25.39 24.11 32.64
N THR A 856 24.36 24.38 31.84
CA THR A 856 24.31 24.46 30.35
C THR A 856 25.38 23.77 29.47
N ALA A 857 24.96 22.73 28.75
CA ALA A 857 25.15 22.59 27.29
C ALA A 857 24.03 21.69 26.71
N THR A 858 23.59 21.94 25.48
CA THR A 858 22.32 21.45 24.93
C THR A 858 22.32 19.96 24.56
N ALA A 859 21.41 19.19 25.16
CA ALA A 859 21.03 17.85 24.71
C ALA A 859 19.78 17.91 23.81
N SER A 860 19.77 17.14 22.72
CA SER A 860 18.58 16.90 21.90
C SER A 860 17.56 16.06 22.70
N ALA A 861 16.38 16.61 22.91
CA ALA A 861 15.36 16.01 23.78
C ALA A 861 14.60 14.84 23.11
N PRO A 862 14.16 13.83 23.88
CA PRO A 862 13.29 12.78 23.37
C PRO A 862 11.87 13.29 23.08
N TRP A 863 11.19 12.62 22.14
CA TRP A 863 9.82 12.94 21.70
C TRP A 863 8.81 12.84 22.85
N THR A 864 8.54 13.98 23.48
CA THR A 864 7.37 14.18 24.36
C THR A 864 6.52 15.27 23.74
N SER A 865 5.28 14.95 23.37
CA SER A 865 4.33 15.87 22.74
C SER A 865 3.85 16.93 23.73
N ARG A 866 4.64 17.99 23.91
CA ARG A 866 4.22 19.17 24.67
C ARG A 866 3.24 19.99 23.84
N ILE A 867 1.94 19.79 24.08
CA ILE A 867 0.89 20.68 23.60
C ILE A 867 1.24 22.11 24.11
N PRO A 868 1.31 23.13 23.23
CA PRO A 868 1.64 24.49 23.65
C PRO A 868 0.64 25.04 24.69
N PRO A 869 1.07 25.75 25.75
CA PRO A 869 0.17 26.35 26.73
C PRO A 869 -0.90 27.24 26.07
N VAL A 870 -0.51 28.03 25.06
CA VAL A 870 -1.44 28.87 24.29
C VAL A 870 -2.56 28.07 23.59
N LEU A 871 -2.30 26.82 23.18
CA LEU A 871 -3.36 25.95 22.65
C LEU A 871 -4.30 25.48 23.76
N GLN A 872 -3.78 25.17 24.95
CA GLN A 872 -4.58 24.77 26.10
C GLN A 872 -5.50 25.91 26.54
N ASP A 873 -4.94 27.12 26.69
CA ASP A 873 -5.68 28.33 27.05
C ASP A 873 -6.75 28.67 26.00
N ALA A 874 -6.40 28.61 24.72
CA ALA A 874 -7.36 28.83 23.62
C ALA A 874 -8.47 27.77 23.59
N THR A 875 -8.13 26.50 23.86
CA THR A 875 -9.08 25.39 23.92
C THR A 875 -9.95 25.45 25.18
N ALA A 876 -9.54 26.18 26.22
CA ALA A 876 -10.32 26.42 27.44
C ALA A 876 -11.19 27.70 27.38
N ALA A 877 -10.92 28.63 26.44
CA ALA A 877 -11.58 29.93 26.35
C ALA A 877 -13.12 29.83 26.22
N ARG A 878 -13.85 30.67 26.97
CA ARG A 878 -15.33 30.79 26.93
C ARG A 878 -15.84 32.03 26.18
N ALA A 879 -14.95 32.95 25.80
CA ALA A 879 -15.27 34.15 25.02
C ALA A 879 -14.19 34.40 23.95
N PRO A 880 -14.51 35.07 22.82
CA PRO A 880 -13.51 35.52 21.85
C PRO A 880 -12.59 36.61 22.42
N ARG A 881 -11.32 36.63 21.99
CA ARG A 881 -10.36 37.70 22.27
C ARG A 881 -9.79 38.28 20.99
N THR A 882 -9.44 39.56 20.99
CA THR A 882 -8.91 40.29 19.82
C THR A 882 -7.44 40.70 19.96
N ASN A 883 -6.73 40.20 20.97
CA ASN A 883 -5.35 40.56 21.30
C ASN A 883 -4.33 39.45 20.96
N TRP A 884 -4.61 38.64 19.93
CA TRP A 884 -3.71 37.58 19.47
C TRP A 884 -2.40 38.15 18.95
N THR A 885 -1.26 37.56 19.32
CA THR A 885 0.04 37.84 18.66
C THR A 885 0.27 36.88 17.49
N ARG A 886 1.20 37.21 16.58
CA ARG A 886 1.56 36.30 15.47
C ARG A 886 2.20 35.02 15.99
N GLU A 887 3.00 35.12 17.04
CA GLU A 887 3.72 34.03 17.69
C GLU A 887 2.76 33.04 18.37
N GLU A 888 1.73 33.55 19.04
CA GLU A 888 0.65 32.75 19.61
C GLU A 888 -0.09 31.92 18.54
N ILE A 889 -0.46 32.58 17.42
CA ILE A 889 -1.15 31.92 16.31
C ILE A 889 -0.22 30.94 15.60
N GLN A 890 1.08 31.25 15.46
CA GLN A 890 2.08 30.35 14.89
C GLN A 890 2.24 29.07 15.73
N GLN A 891 2.32 29.18 17.06
CA GLN A 891 2.38 28.01 17.95
C GLN A 891 1.13 27.11 17.85
N ILE A 892 -0.06 27.70 17.72
CA ILE A 892 -1.28 26.94 17.43
C ILE A 892 -1.19 26.30 16.04
N TYR A 893 -0.86 27.08 15.02
CA TYR A 893 -0.80 26.62 13.64
C TYR A 893 0.21 25.47 13.43
N ASP A 894 1.36 25.48 14.11
CA ASP A 894 2.41 24.45 13.99
C ASP A 894 2.16 23.20 14.85
N THR A 895 1.11 23.19 15.68
CA THR A 895 0.71 22.01 16.47
C THR A 895 0.47 20.80 15.55
N PRO A 896 0.82 19.55 15.95
CA PRO A 896 0.50 18.34 15.18
C PRO A 896 -0.97 18.29 14.75
N LEU A 897 -1.24 17.91 13.50
CA LEU A 897 -2.55 18.15 12.87
C LEU A 897 -3.71 17.43 13.57
N SER A 898 -3.46 16.29 14.20
CA SER A 898 -4.43 15.55 15.02
C SER A 898 -4.82 16.33 16.28
N GLU A 899 -3.85 16.85 17.02
CA GLU A 899 -4.07 17.66 18.23
C GLU A 899 -4.75 18.98 17.87
N LEU A 900 -4.31 19.62 16.78
CA LEU A 900 -4.88 20.87 16.30
C LEU A 900 -6.35 20.71 15.87
N THR A 901 -6.70 19.64 15.16
CA THR A 901 -8.10 19.38 14.75
C THR A 901 -8.97 18.95 15.95
N HIS A 902 -8.43 18.21 16.92
CA HIS A 902 -9.12 17.89 18.17
C HIS A 902 -9.42 19.13 19.03
N ALA A 903 -8.43 20.02 19.19
CA ALA A 903 -8.60 21.31 19.86
C ALA A 903 -9.66 22.18 19.16
N ALA A 904 -9.60 22.27 17.83
CA ALA A 904 -10.57 23.02 17.04
C ALA A 904 -11.99 22.45 17.13
N ALA A 905 -12.15 21.12 17.12
CA ALA A 905 -13.43 20.45 17.34
C ALA A 905 -14.01 20.76 18.74
N THR A 906 -13.15 20.81 19.76
CA THR A 906 -13.53 21.15 21.14
C THR A 906 -13.99 22.60 21.27
N VAL A 907 -13.27 23.55 20.65
CA VAL A 907 -13.71 24.95 20.56
C VAL A 907 -15.01 25.05 19.77
N HIS A 908 -15.14 24.36 18.63
CA HIS A 908 -16.33 24.41 17.79
C HIS A 908 -17.59 24.01 18.56
N ARG A 909 -17.56 22.87 19.27
CA ARG A 909 -18.67 22.36 20.09
C ARG A 909 -19.05 23.26 21.28
N ARG A 910 -18.17 24.16 21.71
CA ARG A 910 -18.46 25.12 22.80
C ARG A 910 -19.20 26.37 22.30
N PHE A 911 -18.85 26.86 21.10
CA PHE A 911 -19.37 28.13 20.58
C PHE A 911 -20.49 27.96 19.54
N HIS A 912 -20.63 26.78 18.95
CA HIS A 912 -21.62 26.49 17.91
C HIS A 912 -22.22 25.08 18.13
N ASP A 913 -23.42 24.86 17.58
CA ASP A 913 -23.89 23.49 17.35
C ASP A 913 -23.00 22.86 16.25
N PRO A 914 -22.33 21.72 16.51
CA PRO A 914 -21.42 21.07 15.57
C PRO A 914 -22.14 20.36 14.40
N ALA A 915 -23.45 20.17 14.47
CA ALA A 915 -24.27 19.57 13.42
C ALA A 915 -24.95 20.61 12.51
N ALA A 916 -25.07 21.87 12.96
CA ALA A 916 -25.71 22.94 12.21
C ALA A 916 -24.76 23.59 11.18
N ILE A 917 -25.05 23.42 9.89
CA ILE A 917 -24.26 23.99 8.78
C ILE A 917 -25.06 25.07 8.04
N GLN A 918 -24.54 26.29 7.92
CA GLN A 918 -25.21 27.36 7.16
C GLN A 918 -25.06 27.14 5.64
N MET A 919 -26.18 26.83 4.98
CA MET A 919 -26.25 26.68 3.52
C MET A 919 -26.41 28.04 2.83
N CYS A 920 -25.46 28.39 1.98
CA CYS A 920 -25.45 29.64 1.22
C CYS A 920 -25.50 29.38 -0.29
N THR A 921 -26.32 30.09 -1.06
CA THR A 921 -26.21 30.10 -2.54
C THR A 921 -25.63 31.43 -3.01
N LEU A 922 -24.80 31.41 -4.06
CA LEU A 922 -24.14 32.60 -4.61
C LEU A 922 -24.46 32.77 -6.10
N MET A 923 -25.21 33.82 -6.45
CA MET A 923 -25.48 34.22 -7.82
C MET A 923 -24.51 35.31 -8.29
N ASN A 924 -23.96 35.15 -9.51
CA ASN A 924 -23.18 36.20 -10.16
C ASN A 924 -24.14 37.16 -10.88
N ILE A 925 -24.44 38.31 -10.29
CA ILE A 925 -25.35 39.30 -10.85
C ILE A 925 -24.68 40.20 -11.90
N LYS A 926 -23.34 40.19 -12.01
CA LYS A 926 -22.58 40.81 -13.12
C LYS A 926 -21.25 40.08 -13.32
N THR A 927 -21.12 39.41 -14.46
CA THR A 927 -19.97 38.56 -14.79
C THR A 927 -18.89 39.30 -15.59
N GLY A 928 -17.62 39.03 -15.32
CA GLY A 928 -16.46 39.45 -16.13
C GLY A 928 -16.21 40.96 -16.20
N GLY A 929 -15.09 41.39 -16.79
CA GLY A 929 -14.81 42.82 -17.00
C GLY A 929 -14.59 43.64 -15.72
N CYS A 930 -13.88 43.09 -14.73
CA CYS A 930 -13.36 43.83 -13.58
C CYS A 930 -11.96 44.39 -13.93
N SER A 931 -11.68 45.66 -13.62
CA SER A 931 -10.41 46.33 -13.98
C SER A 931 -9.18 45.86 -13.18
N GLU A 932 -9.41 45.10 -12.12
CA GLU A 932 -8.40 44.66 -11.15
C GLU A 932 -7.50 43.56 -11.69
N ASP A 933 -6.26 43.51 -11.22
CA ASP A 933 -5.22 42.55 -11.62
C ASP A 933 -5.09 41.36 -10.64
N CYS A 934 -6.19 40.91 -10.05
CA CYS A 934 -6.17 39.78 -9.11
C CYS A 934 -5.69 38.50 -9.82
N SER A 935 -4.48 38.04 -9.53
CA SER A 935 -3.80 36.97 -10.27
C SER A 935 -4.51 35.60 -10.28
N TYR A 936 -5.52 35.40 -9.42
CA TYR A 936 -6.39 34.21 -9.36
C TYR A 936 -7.76 34.39 -10.07
N CYS A 937 -8.13 35.61 -10.49
CA CYS A 937 -9.52 35.94 -10.77
C CYS A 937 -9.86 35.88 -12.27
N ALA A 938 -10.66 34.89 -12.65
CA ALA A 938 -11.15 34.74 -14.03
C ALA A 938 -12.04 35.88 -14.53
N GLN A 939 -12.52 36.76 -13.63
CA GLN A 939 -13.38 37.90 -13.96
C GLN A 939 -12.59 39.20 -14.22
N SER A 940 -11.27 39.18 -14.07
CA SER A 940 -10.39 40.28 -14.43
C SER A 940 -10.36 40.53 -15.93
N SER A 941 -10.38 41.80 -16.36
CA SER A 941 -10.14 42.21 -17.75
C SER A 941 -8.66 42.26 -18.11
N ARG A 942 -7.74 41.93 -17.18
CA ARG A 942 -6.29 41.85 -17.43
C ARG A 942 -5.89 40.50 -18.03
N TYR A 943 -6.75 39.49 -17.95
CA TYR A 943 -6.43 38.09 -18.22
C TYR A 943 -7.41 37.48 -19.22
N ASN A 944 -6.92 36.63 -20.12
CA ASN A 944 -7.74 36.01 -21.16
C ASN A 944 -8.22 34.62 -20.73
N THR A 945 -9.33 34.58 -20.01
CA THR A 945 -9.96 33.36 -19.47
C THR A 945 -11.09 32.81 -20.35
N GLY A 946 -11.37 33.45 -21.49
CA GLY A 946 -12.55 33.15 -22.33
C GLY A 946 -13.89 33.64 -21.77
N LEU A 947 -13.92 34.22 -20.57
CA LEU A 947 -15.14 34.68 -19.91
C LEU A 947 -15.69 35.96 -20.57
N LYS A 948 -16.92 35.90 -21.09
CA LYS A 948 -17.59 37.05 -21.71
C LYS A 948 -18.26 37.95 -20.65
N PRO A 949 -18.02 39.27 -20.65
CA PRO A 949 -18.69 40.18 -19.73
C PRO A 949 -20.22 40.25 -19.94
N THR A 950 -20.98 40.30 -18.85
CA THR A 950 -22.44 40.51 -18.89
C THR A 950 -22.84 41.87 -18.33
N LYS A 951 -24.07 42.30 -18.63
CA LYS A 951 -24.73 43.40 -17.92
C LYS A 951 -25.16 42.92 -16.52
N LEU A 952 -25.57 43.87 -15.68
CA LEU A 952 -26.21 43.59 -14.39
C LEU A 952 -27.54 42.84 -14.64
N SER A 953 -27.77 41.71 -13.97
CA SER A 953 -29.04 40.97 -14.05
C SER A 953 -30.24 41.85 -13.61
N PRO A 954 -31.43 41.69 -14.20
CA PRO A 954 -32.66 42.32 -13.72
C PRO A 954 -33.00 41.87 -12.30
N VAL A 955 -33.73 42.73 -11.56
CA VAL A 955 -34.14 42.44 -10.17
C VAL A 955 -34.96 41.14 -10.08
N ASP A 956 -35.93 40.96 -10.98
CA ASP A 956 -36.81 39.78 -10.96
C ASP A 956 -36.09 38.45 -11.17
N GLU A 957 -35.04 38.42 -12.00
CA GLU A 957 -34.20 37.24 -12.24
C GLU A 957 -33.48 36.84 -10.95
N VAL A 958 -32.91 37.82 -10.24
CA VAL A 958 -32.23 37.62 -8.96
C VAL A 958 -33.21 37.17 -7.87
N LEU A 959 -34.41 37.75 -7.83
CA LEU A 959 -35.46 37.32 -6.89
C LEU A 959 -36.01 35.92 -7.23
N ALA A 960 -36.07 35.53 -8.50
CA ALA A 960 -36.41 34.16 -8.89
C ALA A 960 -35.35 33.15 -8.42
N ALA A 961 -34.07 33.43 -8.65
CA ALA A 961 -32.96 32.60 -8.16
C ALA A 961 -32.94 32.50 -6.62
N ALA A 962 -33.23 33.58 -5.90
CA ALA A 962 -33.33 33.58 -4.44
C ALA A 962 -34.47 32.70 -3.92
N ARG A 963 -35.65 32.71 -4.58
CA ARG A 963 -36.77 31.81 -4.23
C ARG A 963 -36.38 30.34 -4.40
N ILE A 964 -35.68 29.99 -5.48
CA ILE A 964 -35.19 28.62 -5.74
C ILE A 964 -34.17 28.21 -4.67
N ALA A 965 -33.20 29.07 -4.35
CA ALA A 965 -32.21 28.79 -3.30
C ALA A 965 -32.88 28.56 -1.93
N LYS A 966 -33.88 29.36 -1.57
CA LYS A 966 -34.66 29.20 -0.34
C LYS A 966 -35.45 27.88 -0.31
N GLN A 967 -36.07 27.50 -1.42
CA GLN A 967 -36.80 26.22 -1.54
C GLN A 967 -35.86 25.02 -1.33
N ASN A 968 -34.60 25.14 -1.77
CA ASN A 968 -33.54 24.15 -1.56
C ASN A 968 -32.73 24.37 -0.25
N GLY A 969 -33.37 24.89 0.80
CA GLY A 969 -32.81 24.94 2.15
C GLY A 969 -31.73 26.00 2.43
N SER A 970 -31.41 26.88 1.46
CA SER A 970 -30.41 27.93 1.69
C SER A 970 -30.97 29.04 2.58
N THR A 971 -30.22 29.43 3.62
CA THR A 971 -30.62 30.47 4.57
C THR A 971 -29.95 31.82 4.32
N ARG A 972 -28.91 31.84 3.47
CA ARG A 972 -28.21 33.05 3.01
C ARG A 972 -28.06 33.08 1.49
N PHE A 973 -28.43 34.20 0.88
CA PHE A 973 -28.24 34.42 -0.56
C PHE A 973 -27.19 35.50 -0.79
N CYS A 974 -26.18 35.17 -1.60
CA CYS A 974 -25.02 36.01 -1.90
C CYS A 974 -25.08 36.49 -3.35
N MET A 975 -24.88 37.78 -3.58
CA MET A 975 -24.86 38.40 -4.91
C MET A 975 -23.48 38.97 -5.24
N GLY A 976 -22.82 38.45 -6.28
CA GLY A 976 -21.51 38.91 -6.73
C GLY A 976 -21.58 39.79 -7.98
N ALA A 977 -20.83 40.89 -7.98
CA ALA A 977 -20.64 41.73 -9.16
C ALA A 977 -19.14 41.95 -9.43
N ALA A 978 -18.70 41.68 -10.65
CA ALA A 978 -17.31 41.85 -11.08
C ALA A 978 -16.92 43.34 -11.24
N TRP A 979 -16.79 44.07 -10.14
CA TRP A 979 -16.35 45.46 -10.10
C TRP A 979 -15.21 45.69 -9.09
N ARG A 980 -14.39 46.70 -9.38
CA ARG A 980 -13.37 47.24 -8.47
C ARG A 980 -13.98 47.95 -7.27
N ASP A 981 -14.94 48.83 -7.56
CA ASP A 981 -15.58 49.75 -6.62
C ASP A 981 -17.00 50.09 -7.10
N MET A 982 -17.77 50.74 -6.23
CA MET A 982 -19.11 51.27 -6.55
C MET A 982 -19.13 52.74 -7.00
N ARG A 983 -17.96 53.37 -7.16
CA ARG A 983 -17.88 54.81 -7.52
C ARG A 983 -18.57 55.07 -8.86
N GLY A 984 -19.38 56.12 -8.93
CA GLY A 984 -20.16 56.49 -10.13
C GLY A 984 -21.33 55.56 -10.50
N ARG A 985 -21.58 54.45 -9.78
CA ARG A 985 -22.57 53.41 -10.17
C ARG A 985 -23.94 53.60 -9.53
N LYS A 986 -24.47 54.84 -9.52
CA LYS A 986 -25.73 55.20 -8.82
C LYS A 986 -26.93 54.35 -9.23
N THR A 987 -27.14 54.13 -10.53
CA THR A 987 -28.24 53.30 -11.04
C THR A 987 -28.11 51.83 -10.62
N SER A 988 -26.90 51.27 -10.69
CA SER A 988 -26.64 49.90 -10.24
C SER A 988 -26.85 49.76 -8.73
N LEU A 989 -26.43 50.74 -7.92
CA LEU A 989 -26.67 50.74 -6.47
C LEU A 989 -28.17 50.74 -6.16
N ARG A 990 -28.98 51.52 -6.88
CA ARG A 990 -30.44 51.50 -6.72
C ARG A 990 -31.02 50.10 -6.98
N ASN A 991 -30.71 49.50 -8.13
CA ASN A 991 -31.18 48.16 -8.46
C ASN A 991 -30.70 47.09 -7.46
N ILE A 992 -29.48 47.23 -6.92
CA ILE A 992 -28.96 46.33 -5.88
C ILE A 992 -29.71 46.49 -4.56
N LYS A 993 -30.11 47.71 -4.17
CA LYS A 993 -30.95 47.92 -2.98
C LYS A 993 -32.33 47.28 -3.16
N GLU A 994 -32.91 47.33 -4.35
CA GLU A 994 -34.17 46.64 -4.69
C GLU A 994 -34.00 45.10 -4.59
N MET A 995 -32.91 44.53 -5.13
CA MET A 995 -32.58 43.11 -4.93
C MET A 995 -32.41 42.76 -3.45
N VAL A 996 -31.67 43.58 -2.70
CA VAL A 996 -31.40 43.34 -1.27
C VAL A 996 -32.70 43.35 -0.46
N ALA A 997 -33.54 44.36 -0.65
CA ALA A 997 -34.85 44.46 0.01
C ALA A 997 -35.76 43.27 -0.34
N GLY A 998 -35.78 42.86 -1.61
CA GLY A 998 -36.57 41.72 -2.08
C GLY A 998 -36.14 40.38 -1.48
N VAL A 999 -34.84 40.08 -1.44
CA VAL A 999 -34.31 38.87 -0.78
C VAL A 999 -34.52 38.94 0.74
N ARG A 1000 -34.34 40.12 1.35
CA ARG A 1000 -34.57 40.34 2.78
C ARG A 1000 -36.04 40.07 3.16
N ALA A 1001 -36.98 40.49 2.33
CA ALA A 1001 -38.41 40.21 2.50
C ALA A 1001 -38.76 38.70 2.42
N MET A 1002 -37.90 37.87 1.81
CA MET A 1002 -38.05 36.41 1.85
C MET A 1002 -37.61 35.78 3.18
N GLY A 1003 -37.10 36.57 4.15
CA GLY A 1003 -36.62 36.06 5.43
C GLY A 1003 -35.26 35.35 5.37
N MET A 1004 -34.48 35.61 4.32
CA MET A 1004 -33.10 35.12 4.18
C MET A 1004 -32.09 36.15 4.66
N GLU A 1005 -30.89 35.70 5.03
CA GLU A 1005 -29.72 36.57 5.07
C GLU A 1005 -29.33 37.01 3.66
N VAL A 1006 -28.91 38.27 3.52
CA VAL A 1006 -28.57 38.89 2.24
C VAL A 1006 -27.15 39.40 2.29
N CYS A 1007 -26.34 38.94 1.35
CA CYS A 1007 -24.93 39.25 1.26
C CYS A 1007 -24.57 39.74 -0.14
N VAL A 1008 -23.70 40.75 -0.25
CA VAL A 1008 -23.22 41.25 -1.55
C VAL A 1008 -21.69 41.30 -1.57
N THR A 1009 -21.11 41.20 -2.76
CA THR A 1009 -19.72 41.59 -3.01
C THR A 1009 -19.64 42.45 -4.27
N LEU A 1010 -19.35 43.74 -4.09
CA LEU A 1010 -19.46 44.79 -5.11
C LEU A 1010 -18.14 45.56 -5.31
N GLY A 1011 -17.04 45.05 -4.75
CA GLY A 1011 -15.75 45.74 -4.67
C GLY A 1011 -15.62 46.61 -3.41
N MET A 1012 -14.89 47.73 -3.54
CA MET A 1012 -14.72 48.74 -2.50
C MET A 1012 -15.90 49.73 -2.46
N ILE A 1013 -16.31 50.11 -1.25
CA ILE A 1013 -17.42 51.05 -0.98
C ILE A 1013 -17.00 52.12 0.04
N ASP A 1014 -17.69 53.26 0.01
CA ASP A 1014 -17.58 54.32 1.03
C ASP A 1014 -18.65 54.20 2.14
N ASP A 1015 -18.54 55.00 3.20
CA ASP A 1015 -19.48 55.00 4.34
C ASP A 1015 -20.94 55.29 3.94
N ALA A 1016 -21.15 56.16 2.95
CA ALA A 1016 -22.48 56.51 2.47
C ALA A 1016 -23.13 55.31 1.75
N GLN A 1017 -22.37 54.63 0.89
CA GLN A 1017 -22.80 53.40 0.22
C GLN A 1017 -23.03 52.24 1.21
N ALA A 1018 -22.18 52.12 2.23
CA ALA A 1018 -22.37 51.13 3.29
C ALA A 1018 -23.69 51.37 4.04
N LYS A 1019 -23.96 52.63 4.42
CA LYS A 1019 -25.23 53.00 5.06
C LYS A 1019 -26.44 52.79 4.15
N GLU A 1020 -26.38 53.20 2.89
CA GLU A 1020 -27.46 52.97 1.91
C GLU A 1020 -27.79 51.47 1.73
N LEU A 1021 -26.78 50.59 1.78
CA LEU A 1021 -26.98 49.13 1.73
C LEU A 1021 -27.55 48.59 3.05
N LYS A 1022 -27.12 49.12 4.20
CA LYS A 1022 -27.67 48.77 5.52
C LYS A 1022 -29.16 49.11 5.59
N ASP A 1023 -29.53 50.31 5.17
CA ASP A 1023 -30.91 50.82 5.18
C ASP A 1023 -31.82 50.01 4.24
N ALA A 1024 -31.28 49.48 3.13
CA ALA A 1024 -31.98 48.53 2.26
C ALA A 1024 -32.17 47.12 2.86
N GLY A 1025 -31.58 46.84 4.04
CA GLY A 1025 -31.71 45.56 4.74
C GLY A 1025 -30.57 44.56 4.50
N LEU A 1026 -29.42 44.99 3.97
CA LEU A 1026 -28.25 44.12 3.81
C LEU A 1026 -27.78 43.57 5.15
N THR A 1027 -27.61 42.24 5.25
CA THR A 1027 -27.19 41.61 6.50
C THR A 1027 -25.68 41.50 6.59
N ALA A 1028 -24.99 41.22 5.49
CA ALA A 1028 -23.54 41.08 5.45
C ALA A 1028 -22.91 41.63 4.16
N TYR A 1029 -21.63 42.00 4.21
CA TYR A 1029 -20.84 42.39 3.04
C TYR A 1029 -19.61 41.49 2.92
N ASN A 1030 -19.45 40.85 1.76
CA ASN A 1030 -18.33 39.94 1.48
C ASN A 1030 -17.18 40.72 0.79
N HIS A 1031 -16.06 40.84 1.51
CA HIS A 1031 -14.84 41.50 1.06
C HIS A 1031 -13.62 40.82 1.68
N ASN A 1032 -13.22 39.66 1.15
CA ASN A 1032 -12.03 38.92 1.59
C ASN A 1032 -10.76 39.78 1.63
N LEU A 1033 -9.82 39.51 2.53
CA LEU A 1033 -8.47 40.11 2.50
C LEU A 1033 -7.55 39.41 1.49
N ASP A 1034 -8.01 38.30 0.92
CA ASP A 1034 -7.37 37.46 -0.11
C ASP A 1034 -6.13 36.71 0.41
N THR A 1035 -5.19 37.38 1.11
CA THR A 1035 -3.98 36.77 1.71
C THR A 1035 -3.40 37.65 2.85
N SER A 1036 -2.17 37.40 3.30
CA SER A 1036 -1.45 38.24 4.28
C SER A 1036 -1.16 39.64 3.73
N ARG A 1037 -0.95 40.64 4.61
CA ARG A 1037 -0.49 41.97 4.19
C ARG A 1037 0.84 41.89 3.43
N GLU A 1038 1.71 40.99 3.88
CA GLU A 1038 3.08 40.83 3.39
C GLU A 1038 3.12 40.23 1.97
N PHE A 1039 2.26 39.26 1.68
CA PHE A 1039 2.20 38.56 0.39
C PHE A 1039 1.26 39.19 -0.63
N TYR A 1040 0.32 40.03 -0.19
CA TYR A 1040 -0.70 40.66 -1.04
C TYR A 1040 -0.15 41.38 -2.30
N PRO A 1041 0.96 42.15 -2.26
CA PRO A 1041 1.51 42.82 -3.45
C PRO A 1041 1.95 41.86 -4.57
N SER A 1042 2.23 40.59 -4.24
CA SER A 1042 2.59 39.55 -5.20
C SER A 1042 1.38 39.00 -6.00
N ILE A 1043 0.16 39.36 -5.59
CA ILE A 1043 -1.09 38.79 -6.11
C ILE A 1043 -1.98 39.86 -6.77
N ILE A 1044 -2.00 41.08 -6.22
CA ILE A 1044 -2.81 42.23 -6.66
C ILE A 1044 -1.98 43.51 -6.52
N THR A 1045 -1.90 44.34 -7.57
CA THR A 1045 -1.26 45.67 -7.52
C THR A 1045 -2.22 46.82 -7.84
N SER A 1046 -3.40 46.55 -8.40
CA SER A 1046 -4.40 47.56 -8.79
C SER A 1046 -5.13 48.26 -7.64
N ARG A 1047 -4.94 47.77 -6.41
CA ARG A 1047 -5.44 48.32 -5.14
C ARG A 1047 -4.52 47.88 -4.00
N THR A 1048 -4.51 48.63 -2.90
CA THR A 1048 -3.72 48.34 -1.70
C THR A 1048 -4.46 47.43 -0.70
N TYR A 1049 -3.72 46.86 0.26
CA TYR A 1049 -4.31 46.09 1.37
C TYR A 1049 -5.14 46.99 2.30
N ASP A 1050 -4.69 48.22 2.53
CA ASP A 1050 -5.37 49.17 3.43
C ASP A 1050 -6.71 49.68 2.87
N GLU A 1051 -6.87 49.81 1.55
CA GLU A 1051 -8.18 50.07 0.94
C GLU A 1051 -9.20 48.95 1.24
N ARG A 1052 -8.75 47.70 1.41
CA ARG A 1052 -9.63 46.58 1.83
C ARG A 1052 -10.01 46.69 3.29
N LEU A 1053 -9.04 46.94 4.18
CA LEU A 1053 -9.30 47.16 5.60
C LEU A 1053 -10.21 48.37 5.85
N GLN A 1054 -10.04 49.45 5.09
CA GLN A 1054 -10.92 50.61 5.15
C GLN A 1054 -12.34 50.27 4.67
N THR A 1055 -12.49 49.41 3.65
CA THR A 1055 -13.82 48.89 3.26
C THR A 1055 -14.45 48.04 4.38
N LEU A 1056 -13.67 47.17 5.06
CA LEU A 1056 -14.17 46.41 6.22
C LEU A 1056 -14.61 47.32 7.36
N ARG A 1057 -13.89 48.42 7.57
CA ARG A 1057 -14.26 49.46 8.53
C ARG A 1057 -15.59 50.11 8.16
N HIS A 1058 -15.77 50.62 6.94
CA HIS A 1058 -17.04 51.23 6.51
C HIS A 1058 -18.24 50.28 6.69
N VAL A 1059 -18.07 49.00 6.33
CA VAL A 1059 -19.09 47.94 6.50
C VAL A 1059 -19.49 47.78 7.97
N ARG A 1060 -18.51 47.62 8.86
CA ARG A 1060 -18.75 47.43 10.29
C ARG A 1060 -19.29 48.70 10.96
N ASP A 1061 -18.74 49.86 10.64
CA ASP A 1061 -19.13 51.15 11.22
C ASP A 1061 -20.56 51.54 10.77
N ALA A 1062 -21.03 51.04 9.61
CA ALA A 1062 -22.44 51.07 9.18
C ALA A 1062 -23.33 49.95 9.80
N GLY A 1063 -22.78 49.10 10.67
CA GLY A 1063 -23.51 48.02 11.34
C GLY A 1063 -23.89 46.83 10.46
N ILE A 1064 -23.19 46.62 9.33
CA ILE A 1064 -23.32 45.43 8.48
C ILE A 1064 -22.33 44.35 8.96
N ASN A 1065 -22.73 43.08 8.93
CA ASN A 1065 -21.83 41.99 9.31
C ASN A 1065 -20.67 41.86 8.30
N VAL A 1066 -19.44 41.85 8.81
CA VAL A 1066 -18.25 41.63 7.98
C VAL A 1066 -18.13 40.15 7.62
N CYS A 1067 -18.10 39.85 6.33
CA CYS A 1067 -17.71 38.56 5.80
C CYS A 1067 -16.36 38.72 5.07
N SER A 1068 -15.28 38.21 5.66
CA SER A 1068 -13.94 38.39 5.11
C SER A 1068 -13.01 37.25 5.53
N GLY A 1069 -12.34 36.65 4.55
CA GLY A 1069 -11.33 35.63 4.75
C GLY A 1069 -10.29 35.68 3.64
N GLY A 1070 -9.80 34.53 3.18
CA GLY A 1070 -8.72 34.47 2.19
C GLY A 1070 -8.72 33.23 1.30
N ILE A 1071 -7.70 33.17 0.46
CA ILE A 1071 -7.47 32.10 -0.51
C ILE A 1071 -6.16 31.42 -0.15
N VAL A 1072 -6.22 30.10 0.06
CA VAL A 1072 -5.08 29.26 0.43
C VAL A 1072 -4.56 28.54 -0.82
N GLY A 1073 -3.25 28.61 -1.08
CA GLY A 1073 -2.61 28.06 -2.29
C GLY A 1073 -2.23 29.10 -3.36
N LEU A 1074 -2.33 30.40 -3.06
CA LEU A 1074 -1.82 31.49 -3.90
C LEU A 1074 -0.28 31.45 -4.07
N GLY A 1075 0.42 30.75 -3.17
CA GLY A 1075 1.88 30.68 -3.09
C GLY A 1075 2.45 31.30 -1.82
N GLU A 1076 1.56 31.66 -0.91
CA GLU A 1076 1.84 32.19 0.41
C GLU A 1076 2.52 31.14 1.30
N ALA A 1077 3.43 31.58 2.17
CA ALA A 1077 4.08 30.73 3.14
C ALA A 1077 3.12 30.41 4.32
N ASP A 1078 3.50 29.45 5.17
CA ASP A 1078 2.72 29.12 6.37
C ASP A 1078 2.63 30.33 7.33
N SER A 1079 3.68 31.15 7.41
CA SER A 1079 3.70 32.44 8.12
C SER A 1079 2.75 33.50 7.53
N ASP A 1080 2.44 33.45 6.24
CA ASP A 1080 1.44 34.33 5.62
C ASP A 1080 0.01 33.91 6.00
N ARG A 1081 -0.26 32.60 6.09
CA ARG A 1081 -1.57 32.12 6.58
C ARG A 1081 -1.79 32.57 8.03
N VAL A 1082 -0.76 32.48 8.85
CA VAL A 1082 -0.73 33.06 10.21
C VAL A 1082 -0.91 34.58 10.17
N GLY A 1083 -0.29 35.30 9.24
CA GLY A 1083 -0.46 36.75 9.06
C GLY A 1083 -1.89 37.18 8.67
N LEU A 1084 -2.56 36.41 7.80
CA LEU A 1084 -3.98 36.61 7.48
C LEU A 1084 -4.86 36.37 8.71
N LEU A 1085 -4.66 35.24 9.40
CA LEU A 1085 -5.41 34.89 10.62
C LEU A 1085 -5.23 35.94 11.71
N HIS A 1086 -3.99 36.38 11.95
CA HIS A 1086 -3.68 37.48 12.86
C HIS A 1086 -4.42 38.75 12.47
N THR A 1087 -4.45 39.13 11.20
CA THR A 1087 -5.13 40.35 10.75
C THR A 1087 -6.63 40.32 11.06
N VAL A 1088 -7.33 39.20 10.80
CA VAL A 1088 -8.77 39.10 11.10
C VAL A 1088 -9.06 38.90 12.59
N ALA A 1089 -8.18 38.22 13.32
CA ALA A 1089 -8.32 37.96 14.76
C ALA A 1089 -7.96 39.17 15.63
N THR A 1090 -7.32 40.19 15.07
CA THR A 1090 -6.97 41.47 15.75
C THR A 1090 -7.80 42.67 15.29
N LEU A 1091 -8.79 42.46 14.42
CA LEU A 1091 -9.82 43.48 14.18
C LEU A 1091 -10.56 43.80 15.50
N PRO A 1092 -11.01 45.05 15.72
CA PRO A 1092 -11.79 45.44 16.91
C PRO A 1092 -13.04 44.58 17.18
N GLN A 1093 -13.53 43.88 16.17
CA GLN A 1093 -14.46 42.76 16.29
C GLN A 1093 -14.08 41.73 15.22
N HIS A 1094 -14.10 40.44 15.57
CA HIS A 1094 -13.92 39.35 14.59
C HIS A 1094 -14.98 39.43 13.49
N PRO A 1095 -14.67 39.00 12.24
CA PRO A 1095 -15.68 38.91 11.20
C PRO A 1095 -16.81 37.96 11.61
N GLU A 1096 -18.05 38.23 11.17
CA GLU A 1096 -19.18 37.33 11.40
C GLU A 1096 -18.96 36.00 10.68
N SER A 1097 -18.40 36.06 9.47
CA SER A 1097 -18.07 34.90 8.68
C SER A 1097 -16.68 35.03 8.07
N PHE A 1098 -15.89 33.95 8.17
CA PHE A 1098 -14.55 33.82 7.63
C PHE A 1098 -14.52 32.76 6.51
N PRO A 1099 -14.62 33.15 5.22
CA PRO A 1099 -14.48 32.23 4.10
C PRO A 1099 -13.04 31.73 3.94
N VAL A 1100 -12.86 30.41 4.03
CA VAL A 1100 -11.64 29.72 3.62
C VAL A 1100 -11.86 29.18 2.22
N ASN A 1101 -11.12 29.72 1.25
CA ASN A 1101 -11.20 29.33 -0.16
C ASN A 1101 -9.92 28.57 -0.50
N ALA A 1102 -10.01 27.35 -1.05
CA ALA A 1102 -8.87 26.77 -1.74
C ALA A 1102 -8.74 27.45 -3.12
N LEU A 1103 -7.51 27.75 -3.55
CA LEU A 1103 -7.30 28.27 -4.90
C LEU A 1103 -7.83 27.26 -5.92
N VAL A 1104 -8.80 27.69 -6.74
CA VAL A 1104 -9.19 27.01 -7.97
C VAL A 1104 -8.33 27.59 -9.10
N PRO A 1105 -7.41 26.82 -9.71
CA PRO A 1105 -6.59 27.31 -10.80
C PRO A 1105 -7.45 27.50 -12.06
N ILE A 1106 -7.62 28.74 -12.52
CA ILE A 1106 -8.41 29.03 -13.72
C ILE A 1106 -7.48 29.40 -14.88
N LYS A 1107 -7.53 28.57 -15.93
CA LYS A 1107 -6.74 28.74 -17.16
C LYS A 1107 -6.87 30.16 -17.72
N GLY A 1108 -5.74 30.75 -18.10
CA GLY A 1108 -5.66 32.12 -18.61
C GLY A 1108 -5.42 33.20 -17.55
N THR A 1109 -5.53 32.88 -16.25
CA THR A 1109 -5.02 33.71 -15.15
C THR A 1109 -3.55 33.39 -14.85
N PRO A 1110 -2.75 34.30 -14.25
CA PRO A 1110 -1.35 34.04 -13.88
C PRO A 1110 -1.15 32.85 -12.91
N LEU A 1111 -2.18 32.49 -12.14
CA LEU A 1111 -2.16 31.36 -11.22
C LEU A 1111 -2.90 30.13 -11.79
N GLY A 1112 -3.24 30.14 -13.08
CA GLY A 1112 -4.06 29.13 -13.74
C GLY A 1112 -3.42 27.74 -13.84
N ASP A 1113 -2.09 27.65 -13.83
CA ASP A 1113 -1.33 26.40 -13.89
C ASP A 1113 -0.81 25.95 -12.51
N ARG A 1114 -1.21 26.62 -11.41
CA ARG A 1114 -0.85 26.19 -10.06
C ARG A 1114 -1.57 24.90 -9.68
N LYS A 1115 -0.91 24.07 -8.86
CA LYS A 1115 -1.56 22.94 -8.20
C LYS A 1115 -2.48 23.45 -7.09
N MET A 1116 -3.60 22.75 -6.85
CA MET A 1116 -4.42 23.00 -5.66
C MET A 1116 -3.62 22.78 -4.38
N ILE A 1117 -4.00 23.48 -3.32
CA ILE A 1117 -3.35 23.32 -2.02
C ILE A 1117 -3.61 21.91 -1.44
N PRO A 1118 -2.59 21.24 -0.86
CA PRO A 1118 -2.77 20.00 -0.13
C PRO A 1118 -3.82 20.11 1.00
N PHE A 1119 -4.61 19.04 1.16
CA PHE A 1119 -5.72 19.00 2.12
C PHE A 1119 -5.27 19.24 3.57
N ASP A 1120 -4.10 18.77 3.97
CA ASP A 1120 -3.54 18.98 5.33
C ASP A 1120 -3.38 20.47 5.67
N ARG A 1121 -3.00 21.31 4.69
CA ARG A 1121 -2.84 22.75 4.88
C ARG A 1121 -4.18 23.47 4.90
N LEU A 1122 -5.15 23.03 4.11
CA LEU A 1122 -6.53 23.54 4.16
C LEU A 1122 -7.19 23.22 5.50
N LEU A 1123 -7.05 21.97 5.97
CA LEU A 1123 -7.58 21.52 7.26
C LEU A 1123 -6.90 22.23 8.43
N ARG A 1124 -5.57 22.43 8.38
CA ARG A 1124 -4.81 23.23 9.34
C ARG A 1124 -5.29 24.68 9.40
N MET A 1125 -5.53 25.30 8.25
CA MET A 1125 -6.07 26.66 8.16
C MET A 1125 -7.46 26.77 8.82
N ILE A 1126 -8.35 25.81 8.56
CA ILE A 1126 -9.70 25.76 9.15
C ILE A 1126 -9.64 25.54 10.67
N ALA A 1127 -8.84 24.59 11.14
CA ALA A 1127 -8.69 24.29 12.55
C ALA A 1127 -8.10 25.48 13.34
N THR A 1128 -7.03 26.11 12.81
CA THR A 1128 -6.44 27.32 13.41
C THR A 1128 -7.44 28.47 13.39
N ALA A 1129 -8.16 28.69 12.28
CA ALA A 1129 -9.20 29.71 12.18
C ALA A 1129 -10.30 29.52 13.23
N ARG A 1130 -10.78 28.29 13.44
CA ARG A 1130 -11.78 27.99 14.47
C ARG A 1130 -11.27 28.30 15.88
N ILE A 1131 -10.02 28.00 16.18
CA ILE A 1131 -9.46 28.25 17.53
C ILE A 1131 -9.31 29.75 17.81
N VAL A 1132 -8.82 30.54 16.83
CA VAL A 1132 -8.56 31.97 17.03
C VAL A 1132 -9.79 32.86 16.81
N LEU A 1133 -10.79 32.37 16.04
CA LEU A 1133 -12.08 33.01 15.77
C LEU A 1133 -13.26 32.17 16.31
N PRO A 1134 -13.32 31.88 17.63
CA PRO A 1134 -14.16 30.82 18.19
C PRO A 1134 -15.65 30.93 17.87
N ALA A 1135 -16.22 32.14 17.83
CA ALA A 1135 -17.63 32.41 17.55
C ALA A 1135 -17.94 32.78 16.08
N THR A 1136 -16.96 32.72 15.17
CA THR A 1136 -17.12 33.10 13.76
C THR A 1136 -17.69 31.93 12.94
N ILE A 1137 -18.52 32.23 11.93
CA ILE A 1137 -18.95 31.23 10.94
C ILE A 1137 -17.80 30.98 9.95
N VAL A 1138 -17.06 29.89 10.15
CA VAL A 1138 -15.95 29.48 9.27
C VAL A 1138 -16.55 28.76 8.06
N ARG A 1139 -16.49 29.40 6.89
CA ARG A 1139 -17.14 28.92 5.66
C ARG A 1139 -16.15 28.19 4.75
N LEU A 1140 -16.41 26.91 4.47
CA LEU A 1140 -15.73 26.17 3.42
C LEU A 1140 -16.29 26.62 2.06
N ALA A 1141 -15.51 27.41 1.33
CA ALA A 1141 -15.99 28.22 0.22
C ALA A 1141 -15.50 27.71 -1.16
N ALA A 1142 -14.82 28.53 -1.96
CA ALA A 1142 -14.37 28.09 -3.29
C ALA A 1142 -13.36 26.94 -3.20
N GLY A 1143 -13.39 26.04 -4.20
CA GLY A 1143 -12.57 24.83 -4.24
C GLY A 1143 -13.12 23.63 -3.45
N ARG A 1144 -14.22 23.81 -2.69
CA ARG A 1144 -14.93 22.75 -1.95
C ARG A 1144 -15.27 21.53 -2.82
N VAL A 1145 -15.73 21.76 -4.06
CA VAL A 1145 -16.16 20.69 -5.00
C VAL A 1145 -15.05 19.69 -5.34
N ASN A 1146 -13.78 20.07 -5.15
CA ASN A 1146 -12.61 19.21 -5.40
C ASN A 1146 -12.18 18.41 -4.15
N LEU A 1147 -12.90 18.53 -3.04
CA LEU A 1147 -12.69 17.74 -1.82
C LEU A 1147 -13.63 16.54 -1.82
N THR A 1148 -13.11 15.36 -1.43
CA THR A 1148 -13.95 14.17 -1.21
C THR A 1148 -14.94 14.42 -0.07
N GLU A 1149 -15.99 13.60 0.02
CA GLU A 1149 -17.01 13.75 1.07
C GLU A 1149 -16.38 13.69 2.48
N GLU A 1150 -15.45 12.75 2.68
CA GLU A 1150 -14.72 12.55 3.94
C GLU A 1150 -13.82 13.75 4.28
N GLN A 1151 -13.23 14.38 3.26
CA GLN A 1151 -12.43 15.61 3.43
C GLN A 1151 -13.31 16.79 3.84
N GLN A 1152 -14.51 16.92 3.26
CA GLN A 1152 -15.48 17.94 3.66
C GLN A 1152 -15.99 17.70 5.08
N VAL A 1153 -16.31 16.46 5.44
CA VAL A 1153 -16.70 16.05 6.80
C VAL A 1153 -15.58 16.32 7.81
N ALA A 1154 -14.31 16.03 7.46
CA ALA A 1154 -13.16 16.36 8.29
C ALA A 1154 -13.00 17.88 8.48
N CYS A 1155 -13.26 18.70 7.46
CA CYS A 1155 -13.34 20.16 7.61
C CYS A 1155 -14.47 20.60 8.55
N PHE A 1156 -15.65 19.97 8.49
CA PHE A 1156 -16.76 20.27 9.42
C PHE A 1156 -16.40 19.89 10.86
N MET A 1157 -15.81 18.71 11.05
CA MET A 1157 -15.33 18.25 12.36
C MET A 1157 -14.22 19.15 12.93
N ALA A 1158 -13.34 19.70 12.08
CA ALA A 1158 -12.34 20.70 12.46
C ALA A 1158 -12.92 22.12 12.65
N GLY A 1159 -14.23 22.32 12.45
CA GLY A 1159 -14.95 23.52 12.82
C GLY A 1159 -15.41 24.43 11.67
N ALA A 1160 -15.39 23.98 10.42
CA ALA A 1160 -16.14 24.66 9.35
C ALA A 1160 -17.65 24.43 9.54
N ASN A 1161 -18.46 25.49 9.49
CA ASN A 1161 -19.90 25.41 9.76
C ASN A 1161 -20.76 26.23 8.79
N ALA A 1162 -20.23 26.50 7.61
CA ALA A 1162 -21.00 27.01 6.48
C ALA A 1162 -20.40 26.52 5.16
N VAL A 1163 -21.24 26.42 4.13
CA VAL A 1163 -20.85 26.03 2.77
C VAL A 1163 -21.55 26.89 1.72
N PHE A 1164 -20.97 26.96 0.52
CA PHE A 1164 -21.73 27.30 -0.67
C PHE A 1164 -22.35 26.05 -1.30
N THR A 1165 -23.59 26.18 -1.79
CA THR A 1165 -24.42 25.12 -2.35
C THR A 1165 -25.23 25.61 -3.56
N GLY A 1166 -25.42 24.73 -4.53
CA GLY A 1166 -26.08 24.99 -5.83
C GLY A 1166 -25.22 24.59 -7.01
N GLU A 1167 -25.72 24.75 -8.24
CA GLU A 1167 -25.03 24.28 -9.45
C GLU A 1167 -23.66 24.95 -9.68
N LYS A 1168 -23.52 26.25 -9.35
CA LYS A 1168 -22.31 27.04 -9.59
C LYS A 1168 -22.06 28.08 -8.50
N MET A 1169 -20.79 28.41 -8.31
CA MET A 1169 -20.31 29.50 -7.47
C MET A 1169 -19.47 30.46 -8.33
N LEU A 1170 -20.02 31.65 -8.63
CA LEU A 1170 -19.41 32.65 -9.53
C LEU A 1170 -19.08 32.10 -10.93
N THR A 1171 -17.84 31.63 -11.14
CA THR A 1171 -17.30 31.13 -12.41
C THR A 1171 -16.72 29.72 -12.28
N THR A 1172 -16.93 29.07 -11.13
CA THR A 1172 -16.47 27.72 -10.82
C THR A 1172 -17.66 26.85 -10.39
N ASP A 1173 -17.55 25.55 -10.57
CA ASP A 1173 -18.60 24.61 -10.17
C ASP A 1173 -18.72 24.54 -8.64
N CYS A 1174 -19.87 24.06 -8.16
CA CYS A 1174 -20.20 23.96 -6.74
C CYS A 1174 -20.95 22.65 -6.47
N ASN A 1175 -21.05 22.25 -5.20
CA ASN A 1175 -21.78 21.05 -4.81
C ASN A 1175 -23.29 21.32 -4.92
N GLY A 1176 -24.01 20.45 -5.65
CA GLY A 1176 -25.45 20.57 -5.84
C GLY A 1176 -26.23 20.34 -4.55
N TRP A 1177 -27.43 20.93 -4.46
CA TRP A 1177 -28.25 20.84 -3.25
C TRP A 1177 -28.53 19.40 -2.82
N ASP A 1178 -28.88 18.50 -3.74
CA ASP A 1178 -29.16 17.09 -3.42
C ASP A 1178 -27.92 16.34 -2.87
N GLN A 1179 -26.73 16.68 -3.37
CA GLN A 1179 -25.47 16.12 -2.87
C GLN A 1179 -25.22 16.57 -1.43
N ASP A 1180 -25.46 17.84 -1.13
CA ASP A 1180 -25.30 18.40 0.21
C ASP A 1180 -26.33 17.82 1.19
N HIS A 1181 -27.60 17.69 0.78
CA HIS A 1181 -28.64 17.06 1.60
C HIS A 1181 -28.32 15.58 1.87
N ALA A 1182 -27.86 14.82 0.86
CA ALA A 1182 -27.49 13.42 1.03
C ALA A 1182 -26.27 13.23 1.95
N MET A 1183 -25.26 14.10 1.85
CA MET A 1183 -24.12 14.11 2.76
C MET A 1183 -24.56 14.49 4.18
N PHE A 1184 -25.37 15.55 4.34
CA PHE A 1184 -25.84 15.99 5.66
C PHE A 1184 -26.67 14.91 6.35
N GLN A 1185 -27.62 14.28 5.64
CA GLN A 1185 -28.42 13.17 6.15
C GLN A 1185 -27.55 11.98 6.59
N ARG A 1186 -26.50 11.65 5.84
CA ARG A 1186 -25.60 10.52 6.12
C ARG A 1186 -24.75 10.74 7.36
N TRP A 1187 -24.24 11.95 7.55
CA TRP A 1187 -23.31 12.29 8.63
C TRP A 1187 -23.95 12.99 9.84
N GLY A 1188 -25.27 13.20 9.81
CA GLY A 1188 -26.03 13.81 10.91
C GLY A 1188 -25.95 15.34 11.00
N PHE A 1189 -25.55 16.01 9.92
CA PHE A 1189 -25.62 17.47 9.82
C PHE A 1189 -27.03 17.94 9.42
N TYR A 1190 -27.36 19.20 9.69
CA TYR A 1190 -28.61 19.81 9.26
C TYR A 1190 -28.44 21.31 8.89
N PRO A 1191 -29.33 21.88 8.05
CA PRO A 1191 -29.25 23.29 7.68
C PRO A 1191 -29.51 24.23 8.87
N MET A 1192 -28.55 25.11 9.16
CA MET A 1192 -28.68 26.17 10.16
C MET A 1192 -29.73 27.21 9.74
N LYS A 1193 -30.59 27.66 10.68
CA LYS A 1193 -31.70 28.59 10.41
C LYS A 1193 -31.17 30.00 10.11
N SER A 1194 -31.93 30.77 9.32
CA SER A 1194 -31.62 32.19 9.06
C SER A 1194 -31.56 32.98 10.37
N PHE A 1195 -30.52 33.81 10.55
CA PHE A 1195 -30.30 34.64 11.75
C PHE A 1195 -30.05 33.87 13.05
N GLU A 1196 -29.83 32.56 12.99
CA GLU A 1196 -29.39 31.76 14.13
C GLU A 1196 -27.97 32.22 14.53
N ARG A 1197 -27.84 32.72 15.77
CA ARG A 1197 -26.56 33.19 16.31
C ARG A 1197 -25.92 32.11 17.17
N PRO A 1198 -24.56 32.02 17.19
CA PRO A 1198 -23.86 31.12 18.12
C PRO A 1198 -24.27 31.36 19.57
N VAL A 1199 -24.45 30.26 20.30
CA VAL A 1199 -24.86 30.27 21.71
C VAL A 1199 -23.64 30.60 22.57
N VAL A 1200 -23.43 31.88 22.86
CA VAL A 1200 -22.51 32.29 23.91
C VAL A 1200 -23.21 32.05 25.26
N GLN A 1201 -22.83 30.99 25.97
CA GLN A 1201 -23.19 30.81 27.37
C GLN A 1201 -22.46 31.85 28.23
N ALA A 1202 -23.04 33.04 28.32
CA ALA A 1202 -22.64 34.03 29.32
C ALA A 1202 -23.20 33.60 30.68
N GLU A 1203 -22.33 33.14 31.58
CA GLU A 1203 -22.64 33.03 33.01
C GLU A 1203 -22.84 34.44 33.56
N THR A 1204 -24.11 34.89 33.64
CA THR A 1204 -24.45 36.10 34.39
C THR A 1204 -24.33 35.81 35.87
N GLU A 1205 -23.22 36.26 36.49
CA GLU A 1205 -23.12 36.34 37.94
C GLU A 1205 -24.24 37.23 38.50
N THR A 1206 -24.99 36.70 39.46
CA THR A 1206 -26.04 37.42 40.16
C THR A 1206 -25.44 38.39 41.18
N ALA A 1207 -25.18 39.63 40.76
CA ALA A 1207 -25.12 40.78 41.67
C ALA A 1207 -26.54 41.36 41.83
N GLY A 1208 -27.15 41.17 42.99
CA GLY A 1208 -28.58 41.40 43.18
C GLY A 1208 -28.99 42.87 43.31
N ALA A 1209 -30.11 43.22 42.68
CA ALA A 1209 -30.99 44.32 43.10
C ALA A 1209 -32.43 44.03 42.66
N SER A 1210 -33.35 44.01 43.62
CA SER A 1210 -34.79 43.81 43.39
C SER A 1210 -35.47 45.08 42.87
N ALA A 1211 -36.32 44.97 41.85
CA ALA A 1211 -37.43 45.91 41.64
C ALA A 1211 -38.57 45.27 40.83
N GLY A 1212 -39.80 45.57 41.25
CA GLY A 1212 -41.02 44.92 40.81
C GLY A 1212 -41.45 45.18 39.36
N ALA A 1213 -42.36 44.32 38.92
CA ALA A 1213 -43.05 44.44 37.65
C ALA A 1213 -43.98 45.67 37.60
N SER A 1214 -44.17 46.22 36.39
CA SER A 1214 -45.44 46.85 36.00
C SER A 1214 -45.64 46.72 34.48
N ALA A 1215 -46.90 46.56 34.07
CA ALA A 1215 -47.30 46.44 32.67
C ALA A 1215 -47.59 47.81 32.05
N GLY A 1216 -47.48 47.93 30.72
CA GLY A 1216 -47.77 49.18 30.00
C GLY A 1216 -47.89 49.03 28.48
N THR A 1217 -49.12 48.76 28.03
CA THR A 1217 -49.75 49.25 26.77
C THR A 1217 -48.94 49.41 25.46
N GLU A 1218 -49.35 48.65 24.44
CA GLU A 1218 -49.21 48.98 23.01
C GLU A 1218 -50.12 50.19 22.60
N PRO A 1219 -50.16 50.65 21.32
CA PRO A 1219 -49.07 51.28 20.55
C PRO A 1219 -49.54 52.58 19.82
N ALA A 1220 -48.76 53.04 18.82
CA ALA A 1220 -49.15 53.84 17.63
C ALA A 1220 -48.93 55.38 17.59
N SER A 1221 -48.22 55.82 16.54
CA SER A 1221 -48.57 56.90 15.58
C SER A 1221 -47.58 56.79 14.40
N THR A 1222 -47.98 56.48 13.15
CA THR A 1222 -48.68 57.30 12.12
C THR A 1222 -47.90 58.57 11.71
N GLY A 1223 -47.65 58.89 10.43
CA GLY A 1223 -48.00 58.28 9.12
C GLY A 1223 -46.83 58.36 8.10
N ALA A 1224 -46.87 57.73 6.92
CA ALA A 1224 -47.63 58.16 5.71
C ALA A 1224 -47.18 59.57 5.23
N GLU A 1225 -46.78 59.85 3.99
CA GLU A 1225 -46.95 59.24 2.65
C GLU A 1225 -45.74 59.68 1.76
N ALA A 1226 -45.53 59.34 0.47
CA ALA A 1226 -46.48 59.23 -0.63
C ALA A 1226 -45.99 58.39 -1.84
N ALA A 1227 -46.97 58.06 -2.68
CA ALA A 1227 -46.92 57.31 -3.93
C ALA A 1227 -45.89 57.71 -5.01
N ALA A 1228 -45.36 56.69 -5.70
CA ALA A 1228 -45.36 56.53 -7.17
C ALA A 1228 -44.64 55.18 -7.50
N ALA A 1229 -45.31 54.04 -7.67
CA ALA A 1229 -46.32 53.64 -8.66
C ALA A 1229 -45.75 53.33 -10.06
N ALA A 1230 -45.85 52.04 -10.44
CA ALA A 1230 -45.61 51.42 -11.75
C ALA A 1230 -44.19 51.57 -12.37
N SER A 1231 -43.53 50.50 -12.81
CA SER A 1231 -43.95 49.11 -13.06
C SER A 1231 -43.02 48.09 -12.40
#